data_AF-A0A8H7VHD7-F1
#
_entry.id   AF-A0A8H7VHD7-F1
#
_cell.length_a   1.000
_cell.length_b   1.000
_cell.length_c   1.000
_cell.angle_alpha   90.00
_cell.angle_beta   90.00
_cell.angle_gamma   90.00
#
_symmetry.space_group_name_H-M   'P 1'
#
loop_
_entity.id
_entity.type
_entity.pdbx_description
1 polymer ?
#
loop_
_entity_poly.entity_id
_entity_poly.type
_entity_poly.pdbx_seq_one_letter_code
_entity_poly.pdbx_strand_id
1 'polypeptide(L)'
;MSQSILTHHESFLKKDIFAGIVTSLLFFNETILLVGHGPLLKIYNVHTGQLLACDNALPSNRIHRIVPVDKKNTDPFKKYYSIYGSKTMRLINITVTSDNEASISLGHAYQFSDWIMDMCWLDSDEFALAFAHNQVEIYSFINDIHIERIDHIQCQVRCILYSARFYGNTKENLLLASGTVFNEVHVWKIMNRNQDGDGIVSHQLKGHEGVIFGVRFSPDGQMLASVSDDRTIRIWPLKEEDEEEQQKNPLVIFGHTARVWDCQFVDQYLISISEDATCRVWKNTLISKGEGDEEGDCLACWEGHIGKNVWSCAISPEHKIVATGGQDAGIRLWSFISIKNNNIESEDDLTAMDLPVTNNNKPETFRNFCLTDTNTVVACSSEGRILKGNEKAEWIVLHNDSSFKKYAMMSHSPCGRLVVIGSIDGHLLIVSTESIFEPIKLKVHKTKIFETFIETSKDPNIFYIISIGFGESILLNKLDISNPLSPTFKTLYKLGEPTERTTLLSLKLVEETNLLICGSREGALVIYELPSLIASEEQEEKKILDITPLMQLRRSHGRQAISCVTLKNQNNHEVIFWTTGRDGCYIQYRLVRNNNNINIPKITEEEEDDEEEEEQHVMKSGIASQGDTMIETSGWILEKVYRNKVTKGWLEGALWIDDELLLLGFYRKRFFVYNETKTFELVSIACGGAHRRWQFKATDTKLNLATFTFVRKEQLYAYFRNESSTHGGFNSTVIQDNFHGRDVRAIRYLNSTITNDPSFPLVFASAGEDTVLKFHQYIPSFNTKFATLSSVRKHKSVIKSIDTSQGIDTLLFTSGAREELWCWKLEVTMPTHMKEGDLLDLNCLEWAVCPTVSQVIETRIMDITVYAIDPTRGLHLVGAGYSDSTVRIWLFNEKSRQFSLVADGSWHRRCLLQMDHVVIPNEQGKDRILFFTGATDGRVAIWDISQQLHECIEDVAGLEADPTLTAAKFDEPLYHYQPHQSGVNCLQVAYNHDDKSLIIVTGGEDNALVAAKFNITSLEESNIVPCGNPYSILDAHASSVTGTCFINNNKAILSTSTDQRLNLWKINDDEGIRLDWIHGSFVDVPDPSTMDTIEYGGVTHAAIAGIGFESFKIPLNNSQ
;
A
#
# COMPACT_ATOMS: atom_id res chain seq x y z
N MET A 1 -36.20 -36.15 8.83
CA MET A 1 -36.95 -36.42 7.59
C MET A 1 -36.00 -36.24 6.44
N SER A 2 -35.91 -37.28 5.61
CA SER A 2 -35.08 -37.51 4.40
C SER A 2 -34.08 -36.42 3.97
N GLN A 3 -32.80 -36.67 4.22
CA GLN A 3 -31.69 -36.22 3.38
C GLN A 3 -31.86 -36.83 1.99
N SER A 4 -32.35 -36.05 1.04
CA SER A 4 -32.25 -36.38 -0.38
C SER A 4 -30.88 -35.93 -0.90
N ILE A 5 -30.20 -36.88 -1.52
CA ILE A 5 -29.00 -36.76 -2.34
C ILE A 5 -29.00 -35.43 -3.12
N LEU A 6 -28.03 -34.55 -2.80
CA LEU A 6 -27.69 -33.37 -3.59
C LEU A 6 -27.06 -33.84 -4.92
N THR A 7 -27.89 -34.05 -5.93
CA THR A 7 -27.45 -33.88 -7.31
C THR A 7 -27.03 -32.43 -7.48
N HIS A 8 -25.82 -32.18 -7.99
CA HIS A 8 -25.26 -30.86 -8.26
C HIS A 8 -26.24 -29.97 -9.06
N HIS A 9 -27.06 -29.19 -8.35
CA HIS A 9 -27.63 -27.97 -8.91
C HIS A 9 -26.48 -26.96 -8.93
N GLU A 10 -26.10 -26.49 -10.11
CA GLU A 10 -25.16 -25.37 -10.22
C GLU A 10 -25.72 -24.19 -9.42
N SER A 11 -24.98 -23.70 -8.41
CA SER A 11 -25.40 -22.53 -7.65
C SER A 11 -25.46 -21.30 -8.57
N PHE A 12 -26.53 -20.51 -8.46
CA PHE A 12 -26.70 -19.27 -9.23
C PHE A 12 -25.64 -18.22 -8.90
N LEU A 13 -25.15 -18.25 -7.65
CA LEU A 13 -24.08 -17.40 -7.14
C LEU A 13 -22.84 -18.29 -6.97
N LYS A 14 -21.81 -18.08 -7.79
CA LYS A 14 -20.53 -18.80 -7.70
C LYS A 14 -19.46 -17.86 -7.18
N LYS A 15 -18.76 -18.22 -6.10
CA LYS A 15 -17.62 -17.45 -5.59
C LYS A 15 -16.49 -17.43 -6.63
N ASP A 16 -15.89 -16.27 -6.85
CA ASP A 16 -14.85 -16.04 -7.86
C ASP A 16 -13.48 -15.86 -7.20
N ILE A 17 -13.35 -14.82 -6.38
CA ILE A 17 -12.12 -14.48 -5.69
C ILE A 17 -12.43 -13.99 -4.28
N PHE A 18 -11.51 -14.29 -3.35
CA PHE A 18 -11.55 -13.84 -1.98
C PHE A 18 -10.18 -13.28 -1.57
N ALA A 19 -10.20 -12.04 -1.10
CA ALA A 19 -9.08 -11.31 -0.51
C ALA A 19 -9.53 -10.73 0.84
N GLY A 20 -9.37 -11.52 1.91
CA GLY A 20 -9.80 -11.16 3.25
C GLY A 20 -8.81 -11.62 4.32
N ILE A 21 -9.31 -11.92 5.51
CA ILE A 21 -8.46 -12.09 6.68
C ILE A 21 -7.67 -13.42 6.65
N VAL A 22 -6.36 -13.38 6.92
CA VAL A 22 -5.51 -14.59 7.04
C VAL A 22 -5.26 -14.92 8.51
N THR A 23 -6.01 -15.87 9.05
CA THR A 23 -6.02 -16.22 10.48
C THR A 23 -5.18 -17.45 10.83
N SER A 24 -4.72 -18.23 9.85
CA SER A 24 -3.90 -19.41 10.13
C SER A 24 -2.82 -19.63 9.09
N LEU A 25 -1.64 -20.02 9.56
CA LEU A 25 -0.49 -20.37 8.73
C LEU A 25 0.18 -21.62 9.32
N LEU A 26 0.59 -22.54 8.45
CA LEU A 26 1.34 -23.74 8.85
C LEU A 26 2.20 -24.22 7.69
N PHE A 27 3.49 -24.46 7.94
CA PHE A 27 4.37 -25.09 6.94
C PHE A 27 4.09 -26.60 6.86
N PHE A 28 3.87 -27.10 5.65
CA PHE A 28 3.78 -28.54 5.38
C PHE A 28 5.18 -29.19 5.35
N ASN A 29 6.14 -28.44 4.81
CA ASN A 29 7.58 -28.69 4.73
C ASN A 29 8.29 -27.33 4.48
N GLU A 30 9.58 -27.30 4.11
CA GLU A 30 10.28 -26.04 3.82
C GLU A 30 9.74 -25.26 2.59
N THR A 31 9.10 -25.94 1.64
CA THR A 31 8.71 -25.37 0.34
C THR A 31 7.22 -25.02 0.26
N ILE A 32 6.37 -25.64 1.09
CA ILE A 32 4.92 -25.54 1.00
C ILE A 32 4.32 -24.96 2.27
N LEU A 33 3.52 -23.91 2.09
CA LEU A 33 2.78 -23.21 3.13
C LEU A 33 1.28 -23.44 2.99
N LEU A 34 0.64 -23.88 4.07
CA LEU A 34 -0.80 -23.98 4.22
C LEU A 34 -1.34 -22.70 4.84
N VAL A 35 -2.38 -22.14 4.25
CA VAL A 35 -2.92 -20.82 4.60
C VAL A 35 -4.42 -20.91 4.83
N GLY A 36 -4.86 -20.61 6.05
CA GLY A 36 -6.26 -20.38 6.39
C GLY A 36 -6.64 -18.92 6.08
N HIS A 37 -7.28 -18.70 4.93
CA HIS A 37 -7.65 -17.40 4.41
C HIS A 37 -9.18 -17.29 4.40
N GLY A 38 -9.73 -16.68 5.44
CA GLY A 38 -11.16 -16.79 5.74
C GLY A 38 -11.55 -18.26 5.95
N PRO A 39 -12.63 -18.76 5.33
CA PRO A 39 -12.99 -20.18 5.36
C PRO A 39 -12.21 -21.04 4.34
N LEU A 40 -11.42 -20.41 3.47
CA LEU A 40 -10.66 -21.10 2.43
C LEU A 40 -9.34 -21.62 2.97
N LEU A 41 -8.99 -22.84 2.56
CA LEU A 41 -7.64 -23.36 2.71
C LEU A 41 -6.91 -23.19 1.38
N LYS A 42 -5.84 -22.39 1.39
CA LYS A 42 -4.95 -22.18 0.24
C LYS A 42 -3.60 -22.86 0.49
N ILE A 43 -3.00 -23.43 -0.55
CA ILE A 43 -1.67 -24.04 -0.51
C ILE A 43 -0.76 -23.29 -1.45
N TYR A 44 0.36 -22.79 -0.95
CA TYR A 44 1.34 -22.04 -1.73
C TYR A 44 2.71 -22.72 -1.73
N ASN A 45 3.41 -22.62 -2.86
CA ASN A 45 4.85 -22.80 -2.90
C ASN A 45 5.52 -21.50 -2.45
N VAL A 46 6.29 -21.52 -1.36
CA VAL A 46 6.92 -20.31 -0.80
C VAL A 46 8.09 -19.82 -1.64
N HIS A 47 8.72 -20.69 -2.42
CA HIS A 47 9.83 -20.31 -3.27
C HIS A 47 9.36 -19.47 -4.46
N THR A 48 8.33 -19.95 -5.15
CA THR A 48 7.79 -19.31 -6.36
C THR A 48 6.66 -18.32 -6.07
N GLY A 49 5.99 -18.42 -4.92
CA GLY A 49 4.76 -17.69 -4.60
C GLY A 49 3.51 -18.22 -5.30
N GLN A 50 3.61 -19.36 -5.99
CA GLN A 50 2.50 -19.92 -6.76
C GLN A 50 1.44 -20.55 -5.85
N LEU A 51 0.15 -20.26 -6.14
CA LEU A 51 -0.98 -20.98 -5.56
C LEU A 51 -1.11 -22.35 -6.21
N LEU A 52 -1.06 -23.42 -5.40
CA LEU A 52 -1.12 -24.81 -5.86
C LEU A 52 -2.52 -25.40 -5.76
N ALA A 53 -3.26 -25.08 -4.70
CA ALA A 53 -4.62 -25.54 -4.47
C ALA A 53 -5.40 -24.57 -3.59
N CYS A 54 -6.72 -24.50 -3.78
CA CYS A 54 -7.64 -23.73 -2.96
C CYS A 54 -8.97 -24.48 -2.85
N ASP A 55 -9.48 -24.63 -1.62
CA ASP A 55 -10.80 -25.21 -1.37
C ASP A 55 -11.52 -24.50 -0.22
N ASN A 56 -12.85 -24.52 -0.28
CA ASN A 56 -13.69 -23.97 0.80
C ASN A 56 -13.76 -24.97 1.98
N ALA A 57 -12.80 -24.88 2.87
CA ALA A 57 -12.54 -25.92 3.85
C ALA A 57 -13.47 -25.84 5.07
N LEU A 58 -14.08 -24.69 5.37
CA LEU A 58 -15.18 -24.55 6.32
C LEU A 58 -16.40 -23.89 5.64
N PRO A 59 -17.65 -24.18 6.03
CA PRO A 59 -18.82 -23.65 5.30
C PRO A 59 -18.91 -22.12 5.25
N SER A 60 -18.68 -21.47 6.39
CA SER A 60 -18.74 -20.01 6.57
C SER A 60 -17.81 -19.48 7.67
N ASN A 61 -17.29 -20.37 8.53
CA ASN A 61 -16.42 -19.97 9.63
C ASN A 61 -14.97 -19.83 9.15
N ARG A 62 -14.25 -18.85 9.69
CA ARG A 62 -12.84 -18.66 9.36
C ARG A 62 -11.99 -19.77 9.98
N ILE A 63 -10.93 -20.17 9.29
CA ILE A 63 -9.98 -21.16 9.79
C ILE A 63 -9.08 -20.48 10.84
N HIS A 64 -9.34 -20.73 12.12
CA HIS A 64 -8.52 -20.19 13.21
C HIS A 64 -7.21 -20.97 13.37
N ARG A 65 -7.23 -22.29 13.18
CA ARG A 65 -6.02 -23.11 13.24
C ARG A 65 -6.08 -24.32 12.32
N ILE A 66 -4.92 -24.65 11.76
CA ILE A 66 -4.62 -25.92 11.09
C ILE A 66 -3.76 -26.75 12.04
N VAL A 67 -4.19 -27.97 12.36
CA VAL A 67 -3.55 -28.86 13.33
C VAL A 67 -3.16 -30.18 12.63
N PRO A 68 -1.87 -30.54 12.60
CA PRO A 68 -1.43 -31.86 12.11
C PRO A 68 -2.07 -33.00 12.88
N VAL A 69 -2.36 -34.10 12.19
CA VAL A 69 -2.86 -35.36 12.79
C VAL A 69 -1.68 -36.32 12.92
N ASP A 70 -1.33 -36.72 14.14
CA ASP A 70 -0.28 -37.69 14.44
C ASP A 70 -0.75 -39.15 14.29
N LYS A 71 -1.36 -39.48 13.14
CA LYS A 71 -1.62 -40.89 12.78
C LYS A 71 -0.43 -41.44 12.00
N LYS A 72 -0.05 -42.70 12.26
CA LYS A 72 0.96 -43.42 11.46
C LYS A 72 0.47 -43.52 10.01
N ASN A 73 0.91 -42.60 9.16
CA ASN A 73 0.63 -42.66 7.73
C ASN A 73 1.73 -43.46 7.01
N THR A 74 1.34 -44.43 6.22
CA THR A 74 2.26 -45.22 5.38
C THR A 74 2.59 -44.52 4.06
N ASP A 75 1.80 -43.51 3.67
CA ASP A 75 2.01 -42.74 2.44
C ASP A 75 2.81 -41.45 2.73
N PRO A 76 4.04 -41.31 2.19
CA PRO A 76 4.86 -40.12 2.43
C PRO A 76 4.34 -38.85 1.74
N PHE A 77 3.47 -38.97 0.73
CA PHE A 77 2.95 -37.84 -0.04
C PHE A 77 1.65 -37.28 0.55
N LYS A 78 1.06 -37.97 1.52
CA LYS A 78 -0.21 -37.61 2.11
C LYS A 78 -0.03 -37.24 3.58
N LYS A 79 -0.66 -36.17 4.05
CA LYS A 79 -0.74 -35.84 5.47
C LYS A 79 -2.17 -35.46 5.83
N TYR A 80 -2.57 -35.84 7.04
CA TYR A 80 -3.89 -35.55 7.58
C TYR A 80 -3.81 -34.33 8.50
N TYR A 81 -4.81 -33.47 8.39
CA TYR A 81 -4.93 -32.28 9.22
C TYR A 81 -6.36 -32.18 9.74
N SER A 82 -6.48 -31.50 10.86
CA SER A 82 -7.75 -31.02 11.37
C SER A 82 -7.72 -29.49 11.33
N ILE A 83 -8.76 -28.91 10.77
CA ILE A 83 -8.95 -27.47 10.75
C ILE A 83 -10.13 -27.13 11.65
N TYR A 84 -10.01 -26.06 12.43
CA TYR A 84 -11.14 -25.58 13.21
C TYR A 84 -11.28 -24.06 13.12
N GLY A 85 -12.52 -23.63 13.31
CA GLY A 85 -12.96 -22.25 13.19
C GLY A 85 -14.24 -22.05 13.96
N SER A 86 -14.22 -21.11 14.90
CA SER A 86 -15.34 -20.86 15.83
C SER A 86 -15.83 -22.13 16.53
N LYS A 87 -16.96 -22.69 16.11
CA LYS A 87 -17.57 -23.90 16.70
C LYS A 87 -17.51 -25.12 15.79
N THR A 88 -16.79 -25.03 14.68
CA THR A 88 -16.73 -26.08 13.65
C THR A 88 -15.32 -26.62 13.54
N MET A 89 -15.20 -27.94 13.41
CA MET A 89 -13.94 -28.62 13.06
C MET A 89 -14.18 -29.50 11.85
N ARG A 90 -13.21 -29.60 10.94
CA ARG A 90 -13.23 -30.53 9.80
C ARG A 90 -11.92 -31.28 9.69
N LEU A 91 -12.00 -32.57 9.38
CA LEU A 91 -10.83 -33.35 8.97
C LEU A 91 -10.56 -33.14 7.48
N ILE A 92 -9.30 -32.97 7.14
CA ILE A 92 -8.84 -32.85 5.76
C ILE A 92 -7.63 -33.74 5.53
N ASN A 93 -7.39 -34.09 4.28
CA ASN A 93 -6.09 -34.61 3.88
C ASN A 93 -5.52 -33.77 2.74
N ILE A 94 -4.22 -33.60 2.77
CA ILE A 94 -3.45 -32.88 1.76
C ILE A 94 -2.50 -33.88 1.14
N THR A 95 -2.52 -33.95 -0.19
CA THR A 95 -1.60 -34.78 -0.97
C THR A 95 -0.69 -33.87 -1.78
N VAL A 96 0.61 -34.02 -1.62
CA VAL A 96 1.64 -33.28 -2.34
C VAL A 96 2.45 -34.28 -3.17
N THR A 97 2.32 -34.26 -4.49
CA THR A 97 3.03 -35.16 -5.41
C THR A 97 4.39 -34.60 -5.82
N SER A 98 4.51 -33.26 -5.86
CA SER A 98 5.75 -32.52 -6.14
C SER A 98 5.69 -31.13 -5.49
N ASP A 99 6.81 -30.38 -5.50
CA ASP A 99 6.85 -29.00 -4.95
C ASP A 99 5.88 -28.04 -5.66
N ASN A 100 5.36 -28.40 -6.84
CA ASN A 100 4.45 -27.55 -7.63
C ASN A 100 3.06 -28.19 -7.84
N GLU A 101 2.75 -29.27 -7.14
CA GLU A 101 1.45 -29.95 -7.30
C GLU A 101 0.93 -30.46 -5.95
N ALA A 102 -0.21 -29.92 -5.54
CA ALA A 102 -0.89 -30.26 -4.31
C ALA A 102 -2.40 -30.39 -4.55
N SER A 103 -3.07 -31.21 -3.75
CA SER A 103 -4.52 -31.36 -3.74
C SER A 103 -5.08 -31.43 -2.33
N ILE A 104 -6.30 -30.94 -2.16
CA ILE A 104 -7.04 -30.94 -0.90
C ILE A 104 -8.20 -31.93 -1.03
N SER A 105 -8.44 -32.71 0.01
CA SER A 105 -9.62 -33.55 0.12
C SER A 105 -10.31 -33.29 1.45
N LEU A 106 -11.59 -32.90 1.36
CA LEU A 106 -12.40 -32.49 2.50
C LEU A 106 -13.13 -33.69 3.09
N GLY A 107 -12.94 -33.93 4.39
CA GLY A 107 -13.69 -34.91 5.17
C GLY A 107 -14.93 -34.32 5.83
N HIS A 108 -15.48 -35.05 6.80
CA HIS A 108 -16.68 -34.63 7.54
C HIS A 108 -16.41 -33.41 8.44
N ALA A 109 -17.38 -32.48 8.50
CA ALA A 109 -17.39 -31.35 9.42
C ALA A 109 -18.25 -31.64 10.65
N TYR A 110 -17.74 -31.27 11.82
CA TYR A 110 -18.38 -31.48 13.11
C TYR A 110 -18.63 -30.13 13.78
N GLN A 111 -19.80 -29.98 14.39
CA GLN A 111 -20.23 -28.78 15.07
C GLN A 111 -20.29 -29.04 16.57
N PHE A 112 -19.75 -28.13 17.36
CA PHE A 112 -19.71 -28.21 18.83
C PHE A 112 -20.58 -27.12 19.45
N SER A 113 -20.92 -27.29 20.74
CA SER A 113 -21.78 -26.35 21.47
C SER A 113 -21.10 -25.01 21.77
N ASP A 114 -19.78 -25.04 21.92
CA ASP A 114 -18.98 -23.93 22.40
C ASP A 114 -17.83 -23.59 21.42
N TRP A 115 -17.24 -22.41 21.60
CA TRP A 115 -16.16 -21.91 20.75
C TRP A 115 -14.84 -22.62 21.07
N ILE A 116 -14.24 -23.22 20.04
CA ILE A 116 -12.98 -23.96 20.13
C ILE A 116 -11.82 -22.97 20.25
N MET A 117 -11.09 -23.04 21.35
CA MET A 117 -9.91 -22.22 21.64
C MET A 117 -8.62 -22.93 21.27
N ASP A 118 -8.55 -24.23 21.53
CA ASP A 118 -7.46 -25.06 21.03
C ASP A 118 -7.84 -26.52 20.83
N MET A 119 -7.01 -27.24 20.07
CA MET A 119 -7.17 -28.67 19.84
C MET A 119 -5.82 -29.37 19.83
N CYS A 120 -5.78 -30.58 20.37
CA CYS A 120 -4.60 -31.43 20.41
C CYS A 120 -4.98 -32.89 20.09
N TRP A 121 -4.21 -33.54 19.22
CA TRP A 121 -4.30 -34.98 19.01
C TRP A 121 -3.54 -35.72 20.10
N LEU A 122 -4.11 -36.83 20.56
CA LEU A 122 -3.48 -37.69 21.54
C LEU A 122 -2.79 -38.87 20.84
N ASP A 123 -1.88 -39.57 21.51
CA ASP A 123 -1.18 -40.76 20.96
C ASP A 123 -2.12 -41.95 20.64
N SER A 124 -3.38 -41.87 21.06
CA SER A 124 -4.48 -42.77 20.69
C SER A 124 -5.29 -42.21 19.49
N ASP A 125 -6.28 -42.94 18.97
CA ASP A 125 -7.26 -42.39 18.00
C ASP A 125 -8.25 -41.39 18.65
N GLU A 126 -7.75 -40.51 19.51
CA GLU A 126 -8.50 -39.54 20.30
C GLU A 126 -7.93 -38.13 20.14
N PHE A 127 -8.76 -37.13 20.40
CA PHE A 127 -8.35 -35.72 20.39
C PHE A 127 -9.04 -34.96 21.51
N ALA A 128 -8.36 -33.93 22.02
CA ALA A 128 -8.86 -33.03 23.04
C ALA A 128 -9.21 -31.66 22.44
N LEU A 129 -10.33 -31.08 22.87
CA LEU A 129 -10.77 -29.73 22.52
C LEU A 129 -10.84 -28.88 23.79
N ALA A 130 -10.19 -27.72 23.76
CA ALA A 130 -10.35 -26.68 24.76
C ALA A 130 -11.37 -25.65 24.28
N PHE A 131 -12.33 -25.30 25.13
CA PHE A 131 -13.40 -24.37 24.79
C PHE A 131 -13.31 -23.04 25.55
N ALA A 132 -14.02 -22.03 25.05
CA ALA A 132 -13.99 -20.66 25.57
C ALA A 132 -14.44 -20.54 27.03
N HIS A 133 -15.25 -21.46 27.56
CA HIS A 133 -15.66 -21.47 28.98
C HIS A 133 -14.69 -22.22 29.92
N ASN A 134 -13.41 -22.31 29.52
CA ASN A 134 -12.34 -22.96 30.27
C ASN A 134 -12.64 -24.41 30.66
N GLN A 135 -13.09 -25.18 29.67
CA GLN A 135 -13.41 -26.59 29.79
C GLN A 135 -12.72 -27.36 28.66
N VAL A 136 -12.41 -28.62 28.92
CA VAL A 136 -11.81 -29.54 27.96
C VAL A 136 -12.71 -30.75 27.75
N GLU A 137 -12.93 -31.12 26.51
CA GLU A 137 -13.60 -32.37 26.16
C GLU A 137 -12.69 -33.26 25.33
N ILE A 138 -12.74 -34.57 25.57
CA ILE A 138 -11.96 -35.57 24.84
C ILE A 138 -12.91 -36.42 24.01
N TYR A 139 -12.57 -36.61 22.74
CA TYR A 139 -13.36 -37.34 21.77
C TYR A 139 -12.56 -38.49 21.15
N SER A 140 -13.24 -39.57 20.78
CA SER A 140 -12.68 -40.67 19.97
C SER A 140 -13.45 -40.87 18.67
N PHE A 141 -12.76 -41.37 17.64
CA PHE A 141 -13.40 -41.78 16.40
C PHE A 141 -13.98 -43.20 16.49
N ILE A 142 -15.24 -43.32 16.09
CA ILE A 142 -15.95 -44.57 15.83
C ILE A 142 -16.10 -44.72 14.32
N ASN A 143 -15.58 -45.82 13.77
CA ASN A 143 -15.65 -46.13 12.33
C ASN A 143 -15.10 -44.99 11.43
N ASP A 144 -14.06 -44.29 11.87
CA ASP A 144 -13.37 -43.19 11.15
C ASP A 144 -14.21 -41.95 10.77
N ILE A 145 -15.51 -41.93 11.06
CA ILE A 145 -16.44 -40.86 10.64
C ILE A 145 -17.29 -40.32 11.81
N HIS A 146 -17.60 -41.14 12.82
CA HIS A 146 -18.38 -40.67 13.96
C HIS A 146 -17.44 -40.30 15.10
N ILE A 147 -17.75 -39.23 15.82
CA ILE A 147 -17.02 -38.86 17.04
C ILE A 147 -17.92 -39.10 18.26
N GLU A 148 -17.36 -39.67 19.30
CA GLU A 148 -18.02 -39.83 20.60
C GLU A 148 -17.22 -39.10 21.67
N ARG A 149 -17.90 -38.33 22.52
CA ARG A 149 -17.28 -37.65 23.66
C ARG A 149 -17.03 -38.68 24.77
N ILE A 150 -15.76 -38.90 25.07
CA ILE A 150 -15.30 -39.83 26.11
C ILE A 150 -15.25 -39.14 27.47
N ASP A 151 -14.85 -37.87 27.49
CA ASP A 151 -14.59 -37.15 28.73
C ASP A 151 -14.96 -35.68 28.61
N HIS A 152 -15.28 -35.09 29.76
CA HIS A 152 -15.58 -33.68 29.93
C HIS A 152 -15.01 -33.22 31.26
N ILE A 153 -14.13 -32.21 31.21
CA ILE A 153 -13.40 -31.69 32.34
C ILE A 153 -13.56 -30.17 32.39
N GLN A 154 -14.25 -29.69 33.42
CA GLN A 154 -14.34 -28.27 33.72
C GLN A 154 -13.11 -27.85 34.54
N CYS A 155 -12.49 -26.71 34.22
CA CYS A 155 -11.45 -26.16 35.10
C CYS A 155 -12.07 -25.66 36.42
N GLN A 156 -11.38 -25.84 37.54
CA GLN A 156 -11.81 -25.30 38.84
C GLN A 156 -12.01 -23.78 38.81
N VAL A 157 -11.30 -23.07 37.92
CA VAL A 157 -11.52 -21.65 37.63
C VAL A 157 -12.45 -21.52 36.43
N ARG A 158 -13.70 -21.17 36.69
CA ARG A 158 -14.71 -20.92 35.66
C ARG A 158 -14.55 -19.51 35.12
N CYS A 159 -14.06 -19.38 33.90
CA CYS A 159 -13.82 -18.08 33.25
C CYS A 159 -13.96 -18.18 31.72
N ILE A 160 -14.08 -17.02 31.09
CA ILE A 160 -14.03 -16.90 29.63
C ILE A 160 -12.56 -16.78 29.20
N LEU A 161 -12.21 -17.52 28.16
CA LEU A 161 -10.89 -17.54 27.56
C LEU A 161 -10.85 -16.75 26.26
N TYR A 162 -9.80 -15.97 26.08
CA TYR A 162 -9.46 -15.34 24.80
C TYR A 162 -8.26 -16.02 24.13
N SER A 163 -7.54 -16.86 24.87
CA SER A 163 -6.55 -17.78 24.31
C SER A 163 -6.48 -19.07 25.13
N ALA A 164 -6.11 -20.15 24.46
CA ALA A 164 -5.75 -21.39 25.11
C ALA A 164 -4.69 -22.11 24.28
N ARG A 165 -3.79 -22.85 24.93
CA ARG A 165 -2.87 -23.77 24.24
C ARG A 165 -2.66 -25.04 25.03
N PHE A 166 -2.75 -26.18 24.33
CA PHE A 166 -2.33 -27.46 24.86
C PHE A 166 -0.80 -27.61 24.83
N TYR A 167 -0.28 -28.40 25.77
CA TYR A 167 1.06 -28.96 25.75
C TYR A 167 1.00 -30.43 26.18
N GLY A 168 1.81 -31.27 25.54
CA GLY A 168 1.71 -32.73 25.67
C GLY A 168 0.76 -33.36 24.65
N ASN A 169 0.90 -34.67 24.46
CA ASN A 169 0.20 -35.50 23.47
C ASN A 169 -0.35 -36.80 24.08
N THR A 170 -0.27 -36.98 25.40
CA THR A 170 -0.84 -38.12 26.12
C THR A 170 -1.78 -37.62 27.19
N LYS A 171 -2.78 -38.41 27.58
CA LYS A 171 -3.71 -38.03 28.66
C LYS A 171 -2.96 -37.65 29.95
N GLU A 172 -1.88 -38.35 30.29
CA GLU A 172 -1.14 -38.15 31.54
C GLU A 172 -0.33 -36.85 31.57
N ASN A 173 0.25 -36.45 30.43
CA ASN A 173 1.09 -35.25 30.33
C ASN A 173 0.33 -34.01 29.78
N LEU A 174 -0.95 -34.15 29.44
CA LEU A 174 -1.73 -33.07 28.84
C LEU A 174 -1.93 -31.90 29.82
N LEU A 175 -1.39 -30.76 29.41
CA LEU A 175 -1.51 -29.47 30.08
C LEU A 175 -2.32 -28.52 29.21
N LEU A 176 -3.08 -27.62 29.83
CA LEU A 176 -3.68 -26.47 29.15
C LEU A 176 -3.22 -25.18 29.83
N ALA A 177 -2.64 -24.28 29.05
CA ALA A 177 -2.51 -22.88 29.42
C ALA A 177 -3.76 -22.13 28.97
N SER A 178 -4.42 -21.45 29.90
CA SER A 178 -5.69 -20.75 29.68
C SER A 178 -5.47 -19.26 29.90
N GLY A 179 -5.51 -18.49 28.82
CA GLY A 179 -5.42 -17.03 28.84
C GLY A 179 -6.80 -16.42 29.01
N THR A 180 -7.01 -15.78 30.16
CA THR A 180 -8.33 -15.32 30.59
C THR A 180 -8.61 -13.87 30.18
N VAL A 181 -9.90 -13.49 30.25
CA VAL A 181 -10.33 -12.08 30.19
C VAL A 181 -10.01 -11.29 31.47
N PHE A 182 -9.48 -11.94 32.51
CA PHE A 182 -9.17 -11.36 33.82
C PHE A 182 -7.67 -11.13 34.02
N ASN A 183 -6.91 -11.01 32.94
CA ASN A 183 -5.49 -10.63 32.94
C ASN A 183 -4.56 -11.67 33.61
N GLU A 184 -5.06 -12.88 33.80
CA GLU A 184 -4.32 -13.99 34.39
C GLU A 184 -4.18 -15.14 33.39
N VAL A 185 -3.09 -15.90 33.53
CA VAL A 185 -2.92 -17.18 32.82
C VAL A 185 -2.96 -18.32 33.82
N HIS A 186 -3.85 -19.29 33.58
CA HIS A 186 -3.96 -20.50 34.39
C HIS A 186 -3.37 -21.69 33.65
N VAL A 187 -2.41 -22.38 34.26
CA VAL A 187 -1.85 -23.64 33.72
C VAL A 187 -2.33 -24.80 34.57
N TRP A 188 -2.97 -25.78 33.94
CA TRP A 188 -3.56 -26.92 34.65
C TRP A 188 -3.37 -28.24 33.91
N LYS A 189 -3.17 -29.31 34.69
CA LYS A 189 -3.07 -30.70 34.19
C LYS A 189 -4.47 -31.25 34.02
N ILE A 190 -4.82 -31.67 32.81
CA ILE A 190 -6.20 -32.03 32.46
C ILE A 190 -6.72 -33.20 33.30
N MET A 191 -5.87 -34.19 33.57
CA MET A 191 -6.28 -35.39 34.30
C MET A 191 -6.18 -35.25 35.82
N ASN A 192 -5.62 -34.15 36.34
CA ASN A 192 -5.57 -33.90 37.78
C ASN A 192 -6.85 -33.21 38.24
N ARG A 193 -7.73 -33.95 38.94
CA ARG A 193 -9.06 -33.48 39.35
C ARG A 193 -9.18 -33.29 40.85
N ASN A 194 -9.98 -32.32 41.26
CA ASN A 194 -10.38 -32.10 42.65
C ASN A 194 -11.55 -33.02 43.05
N GLN A 195 -12.09 -32.82 44.26
CA GLN A 195 -13.20 -33.63 44.79
C GLN A 195 -14.51 -33.49 43.99
N ASP A 196 -14.71 -32.35 43.33
CA ASP A 196 -15.88 -32.06 42.50
C ASP A 196 -15.72 -32.60 41.06
N GLY A 197 -14.56 -33.17 40.73
CA GLY A 197 -14.23 -33.65 39.38
C GLY A 197 -13.68 -32.56 38.45
N ASP A 198 -13.46 -31.33 38.95
CA ASP A 198 -12.90 -30.21 38.19
C ASP A 198 -11.36 -30.31 38.09
N GLY A 199 -10.79 -29.86 36.98
CA GLY A 199 -9.35 -29.81 36.74
C GLY A 199 -8.63 -28.79 37.62
N ILE A 200 -7.52 -29.20 38.25
CA ILE A 200 -6.76 -28.40 39.23
C ILE A 200 -5.74 -27.50 38.55
N VAL A 201 -5.78 -26.20 38.87
CA VAL A 201 -4.78 -25.22 38.43
C VAL A 201 -3.47 -25.41 39.20
N SER A 202 -2.41 -25.68 38.45
CA SER A 202 -1.06 -25.83 38.97
C SER A 202 -0.32 -24.49 39.09
N HIS A 203 -0.53 -23.58 38.14
CA HIS A 203 0.08 -22.26 38.15
C HIS A 203 -0.95 -21.18 37.86
N GLN A 204 -0.92 -20.12 38.68
CA GLN A 204 -1.67 -18.89 38.47
C GLN A 204 -0.67 -17.77 38.19
N LEU A 205 -0.52 -17.41 36.92
CA LEU A 205 0.46 -16.44 36.46
C LEU A 205 -0.21 -15.06 36.43
N LYS A 206 0.16 -14.21 37.39
CA LYS A 206 -0.43 -12.87 37.57
C LYS A 206 0.56 -11.79 37.19
N GLY A 207 0.06 -10.73 36.57
CA GLY A 207 0.82 -9.49 36.39
C GLY A 207 0.49 -8.70 35.14
N HIS A 208 -0.14 -9.32 34.12
CA HIS A 208 -0.70 -8.56 33.00
C HIS A 208 -1.78 -7.58 33.47
N GLU A 209 -1.95 -6.49 32.73
CA GLU A 209 -2.90 -5.41 33.06
C GLU A 209 -4.17 -5.43 32.21
N GLY A 210 -4.27 -6.36 31.26
CA GLY A 210 -5.49 -6.58 30.51
C GLY A 210 -5.58 -7.99 29.90
N VAL A 211 -6.49 -8.18 28.95
CA VAL A 211 -6.89 -9.49 28.42
C VAL A 211 -5.72 -10.25 27.78
N ILE A 212 -5.68 -11.58 27.98
CA ILE A 212 -4.65 -12.44 27.39
C ILE A 212 -5.11 -12.99 26.03
N PHE A 213 -4.53 -12.48 24.95
CA PHE A 213 -4.88 -12.87 23.57
C PHE A 213 -4.08 -14.05 23.03
N GLY A 214 -2.94 -14.36 23.62
CA GLY A 214 -2.11 -15.47 23.18
C GLY A 214 -1.30 -16.04 24.32
N VAL A 215 -1.15 -17.37 24.31
CA VAL A 215 -0.26 -18.12 25.20
C VAL A 215 0.49 -19.13 24.35
N ARG A 216 1.76 -19.41 24.66
CA ARG A 216 2.57 -20.39 23.93
C ARG A 216 3.56 -21.05 24.87
N PHE A 217 3.60 -22.38 24.89
CA PHE A 217 4.66 -23.10 25.59
C PHE A 217 5.95 -23.06 24.77
N SER A 218 7.10 -23.04 25.45
CA SER A 218 8.37 -23.39 24.84
C SER A 218 8.36 -24.86 24.38
N PRO A 219 9.17 -25.24 23.38
CA PRO A 219 9.20 -26.62 22.89
C PRO A 219 9.47 -27.67 23.98
N ASP A 220 10.30 -27.31 24.97
CA ASP A 220 10.64 -28.15 26.13
C ASP A 220 9.62 -28.09 27.28
N GLY A 221 8.57 -27.27 27.17
CA GLY A 221 7.52 -27.11 28.17
C GLY A 221 7.94 -26.41 29.46
N GLN A 222 9.18 -25.92 29.54
CA GLN A 222 9.72 -25.32 30.77
C GLN A 222 9.33 -23.85 30.94
N MET A 223 8.89 -23.21 29.87
CA MET A 223 8.56 -21.79 29.83
C MET A 223 7.23 -21.59 29.12
N LEU A 224 6.53 -20.53 29.50
CA LEU A 224 5.31 -20.07 28.84
C LEU A 224 5.50 -18.61 28.42
N ALA A 225 5.18 -18.27 27.18
CA ALA A 225 5.00 -16.88 26.78
C ALA A 225 3.50 -16.53 26.79
N SER A 226 3.16 -15.34 27.26
CA SER A 226 1.81 -14.77 27.17
C SER A 226 1.84 -13.37 26.60
N VAL A 227 0.81 -13.01 25.85
CA VAL A 227 0.67 -11.71 25.18
C VAL A 227 -0.72 -11.10 25.43
N SER A 228 -0.78 -9.78 25.56
CA SER A 228 -1.95 -9.08 26.09
C SER A 228 -2.29 -7.78 25.36
N ASP A 229 -3.49 -7.25 25.60
CA ASP A 229 -3.89 -5.89 25.23
C ASP A 229 -3.09 -4.79 25.97
N ASP A 230 -2.43 -5.12 27.08
CA ASP A 230 -1.49 -4.25 27.79
C ASP A 230 -0.20 -3.96 27.01
N ARG A 231 -0.08 -4.56 25.81
CA ARG A 231 1.00 -4.36 24.83
C ARG A 231 2.31 -5.01 25.22
N THR A 232 2.31 -5.85 26.26
CA THR A 232 3.48 -6.56 26.75
C THR A 232 3.48 -8.02 26.32
N ILE A 233 4.68 -8.58 26.22
CA ILE A 233 4.91 -10.01 26.14
C ILE A 233 5.57 -10.42 27.46
N ARG A 234 5.07 -11.47 28.10
CA ARG A 234 5.64 -11.99 29.34
C ARG A 234 6.10 -13.42 29.17
N ILE A 235 7.31 -13.71 29.64
CA ILE A 235 7.87 -15.05 29.63
C ILE A 235 8.00 -15.58 31.06
N TRP A 236 7.32 -16.69 31.34
CA TRP A 236 7.15 -17.30 32.64
C TRP A 236 7.94 -18.61 32.71
N PRO A 237 8.89 -18.75 33.64
CA PRO A 237 9.45 -20.06 33.99
C PRO A 237 8.37 -20.91 34.69
N LEU A 238 8.22 -22.17 34.29
CA LEU A 238 7.25 -23.13 34.86
C LEU A 238 7.89 -24.22 35.73
N LYS A 239 9.22 -24.23 35.88
CA LYS A 239 9.90 -25.17 36.79
C LYS A 239 9.98 -24.61 38.20
N GLU A 240 9.53 -25.42 39.16
CA GLU A 240 9.91 -25.33 40.56
C GLU A 240 11.34 -25.93 40.68
N GLU A 241 12.35 -25.09 40.87
CA GLU A 241 13.62 -25.56 41.45
C GLU A 241 13.46 -25.47 42.97
N ASP A 242 13.84 -26.54 43.66
CA ASP A 242 13.74 -26.67 45.12
C ASP A 242 14.33 -25.46 45.85
N GLU A 243 13.60 -25.03 46.89
CA GLU A 243 13.89 -24.05 47.93
C GLU A 243 13.33 -22.62 47.75
N GLU A 244 12.32 -22.35 48.60
CA GLU A 244 11.57 -21.10 48.91
C GLU A 244 10.53 -20.61 47.90
N GLU A 245 9.26 -20.62 48.35
CA GLU A 245 8.01 -20.24 47.68
C GLU A 245 7.99 -18.77 47.17
N GLN A 246 8.83 -18.43 46.20
CA GLN A 246 8.72 -17.20 45.44
C GLN A 246 8.62 -17.54 43.95
N GLN A 247 7.41 -17.36 43.41
CA GLN A 247 7.15 -17.38 41.97
C GLN A 247 8.13 -16.42 41.29
N LYS A 248 9.10 -16.94 40.52
CA LYS A 248 10.08 -16.13 39.79
C LYS A 248 9.33 -15.12 38.91
N ASN A 249 9.70 -13.84 38.99
CA ASN A 249 9.11 -12.78 38.18
C ASN A 249 9.28 -13.09 36.67
N PRO A 250 8.26 -12.82 35.84
CA PRO A 250 8.37 -12.99 34.40
C PRO A 250 9.37 -12.00 33.81
N LEU A 251 10.02 -12.38 32.70
CA LEU A 251 10.62 -11.38 31.81
C LEU A 251 9.49 -10.62 31.11
N VAL A 252 9.48 -9.30 31.23
CA VAL A 252 8.48 -8.42 30.61
C VAL A 252 9.12 -7.67 29.44
N ILE A 253 8.58 -7.87 28.24
CA ILE A 253 9.10 -7.28 27.01
C ILE A 253 8.12 -6.22 26.52
N PHE A 254 8.65 -5.02 26.28
CA PHE A 254 7.92 -3.88 25.72
C PHE A 254 8.41 -3.56 24.31
N GLY A 255 7.50 -3.11 23.44
CA GLY A 255 7.89 -2.44 22.21
C GLY A 255 6.81 -2.40 21.13
N HIS A 256 5.86 -3.33 21.15
CA HIS A 256 4.63 -3.19 20.37
C HIS A 256 3.86 -1.94 20.80
N THR A 257 3.18 -1.30 19.84
CA THR A 257 2.47 -0.03 20.07
C THR A 257 0.97 -0.21 20.26
N ALA A 258 0.46 -1.42 20.06
CA ALA A 258 -0.93 -1.82 20.22
C ALA A 258 -1.01 -3.25 20.78
N ARG A 259 -2.23 -3.82 20.83
CA ARG A 259 -2.51 -5.15 21.38
C ARG A 259 -1.64 -6.22 20.70
N VAL A 260 -1.15 -7.21 21.44
CA VAL A 260 -0.33 -8.29 20.87
C VAL A 260 -1.19 -9.56 20.76
N TRP A 261 -1.22 -10.17 19.57
CA TRP A 261 -2.18 -11.24 19.24
C TRP A 261 -1.64 -12.64 19.49
N ASP A 262 -0.39 -12.92 19.10
CA ASP A 262 0.24 -14.24 19.31
C ASP A 262 1.76 -14.10 19.39
N CYS A 263 2.41 -15.15 19.88
CA CYS A 263 3.86 -15.30 19.85
C CYS A 263 4.30 -16.76 19.65
N GLN A 264 5.53 -16.95 19.17
CA GLN A 264 6.14 -18.27 18.94
C GLN A 264 7.60 -18.29 19.36
N PHE A 265 7.97 -19.32 20.12
CA PHE A 265 9.37 -19.61 20.45
C PHE A 265 10.08 -20.23 19.24
N VAL A 266 11.31 -19.80 19.01
CA VAL A 266 12.20 -20.39 18.00
C VAL A 266 13.65 -20.21 18.43
N ASP A 267 14.37 -21.32 18.60
CA ASP A 267 15.74 -21.33 19.14
C ASP A 267 15.84 -20.51 20.44
N GLN A 268 16.68 -19.46 20.44
CA GLN A 268 16.87 -18.50 21.54
C GLN A 268 16.04 -17.22 21.37
N TYR A 269 15.08 -17.20 20.45
CA TYR A 269 14.31 -16.04 20.07
C TYR A 269 12.81 -16.24 20.33
N LEU A 270 12.10 -15.13 20.36
CA LEU A 270 10.64 -15.09 20.35
C LEU A 270 10.17 -14.25 19.17
N ILE A 271 9.17 -14.71 18.45
CA ILE A 271 8.51 -13.96 17.38
C ILE A 271 7.12 -13.57 17.85
N SER A 272 6.72 -12.32 17.69
CA SER A 272 5.38 -11.83 18.06
C SER A 272 4.70 -11.05 16.94
N ILE A 273 3.37 -11.06 16.95
CA ILE A 273 2.52 -10.36 15.99
C ILE A 273 1.47 -9.52 16.71
N SER A 274 1.10 -8.37 16.14
CA SER A 274 0.31 -7.36 16.86
C SER A 274 -0.73 -6.67 15.99
N GLU A 275 -1.68 -6.04 16.68
CA GLU A 275 -2.59 -5.04 16.12
C GLU A 275 -1.83 -3.90 15.43
N ASP A 276 -0.60 -3.57 15.83
CA ASP A 276 0.16 -2.48 15.21
C ASP A 276 0.68 -2.77 13.78
N ALA A 277 0.18 -3.83 13.16
CA ALA A 277 0.54 -4.31 11.83
C ALA A 277 2.01 -4.77 11.69
N THR A 278 2.70 -5.01 12.82
CA THR A 278 4.10 -5.46 12.83
C THR A 278 4.26 -6.90 13.30
N CYS A 279 5.29 -7.56 12.77
CA CYS A 279 5.85 -8.80 13.31
C CYS A 279 7.24 -8.48 13.87
N ARG A 280 7.54 -8.91 15.10
CA ARG A 280 8.80 -8.59 15.78
C ARG A 280 9.55 -9.82 16.23
N VAL A 281 10.87 -9.70 16.24
CA VAL A 281 11.79 -10.74 16.72
C VAL A 281 12.52 -10.22 17.94
N TRP A 282 12.51 -11.00 19.02
CA TRP A 282 13.08 -10.65 20.32
C TRP A 282 14.12 -11.67 20.72
N LYS A 283 15.18 -11.21 21.40
CA LYS A 283 16.13 -12.11 22.06
C LYS A 283 15.55 -12.58 23.38
N ASN A 284 15.54 -13.90 23.63
CA ASN A 284 15.12 -14.45 24.92
C ASN A 284 16.31 -14.45 25.91
N THR A 285 16.45 -13.37 26.66
CA THR A 285 17.56 -13.17 27.62
C THR A 285 17.53 -14.12 28.81
N LEU A 286 16.41 -14.83 29.06
CA LEU A 286 16.35 -15.91 30.06
C LEU A 286 17.19 -17.13 29.64
N ILE A 287 17.42 -17.33 28.33
CA ILE A 287 18.20 -18.44 27.77
C ILE A 287 19.65 -18.00 27.50
N SER A 288 19.87 -16.74 27.08
CA SER A 288 21.18 -16.19 26.76
C SER A 288 21.59 -15.06 27.71
N LYS A 289 22.26 -15.37 28.82
CA LYS A 289 22.85 -14.35 29.71
C LYS A 289 24.23 -13.91 29.19
N GLY A 290 24.27 -12.82 28.41
CA GLY A 290 25.48 -12.04 28.20
C GLY A 290 25.59 -10.94 29.27
N GLU A 291 26.80 -10.60 29.71
CA GLU A 291 27.00 -9.44 30.60
C GLU A 291 26.69 -8.14 29.84
N GLY A 292 25.59 -7.46 30.20
CA GLY A 292 25.26 -6.11 29.72
C GLY A 292 24.05 -5.96 28.80
N ASP A 293 23.34 -7.04 28.46
CA ASP A 293 22.13 -6.97 27.62
C ASP A 293 20.96 -6.32 28.39
N GLU A 294 20.31 -5.31 27.80
CA GLU A 294 19.05 -4.75 28.31
C GLU A 294 17.93 -5.81 28.19
N GLU A 295 16.93 -5.76 29.08
CA GLU A 295 15.85 -6.75 29.11
C GLU A 295 15.01 -6.67 27.82
N GLY A 296 15.14 -7.69 26.94
CA GLY A 296 14.20 -7.93 25.84
C GLY A 296 14.41 -7.08 24.59
N ASP A 297 15.64 -7.00 24.08
CA ASP A 297 15.95 -6.26 22.85
C ASP A 297 15.18 -6.78 21.61
N CYS A 298 14.57 -5.83 20.90
CA CYS A 298 13.87 -6.06 19.64
C CYS A 298 14.89 -6.09 18.49
N LEU A 299 15.26 -7.28 18.03
CA LEU A 299 16.26 -7.48 16.97
C LEU A 299 15.74 -7.11 15.58
N ALA A 300 14.45 -7.32 15.34
CA ALA A 300 13.82 -6.98 14.07
C ALA A 300 12.37 -6.53 14.26
N CYS A 301 11.94 -5.59 13.41
CA CYS A 301 10.56 -5.14 13.29
C CYS A 301 10.18 -5.20 11.82
N TRP A 302 9.46 -6.24 11.44
CA TRP A 302 8.99 -6.47 10.09
C TRP A 302 7.65 -5.76 9.87
N GLU A 303 7.67 -4.80 8.95
CA GLU A 303 6.53 -3.98 8.55
C GLU A 303 6.19 -4.29 7.10
N GLY A 304 5.14 -5.10 6.89
CA GLY A 304 4.64 -5.44 5.55
C GLY A 304 3.11 -5.54 5.48
N HIS A 305 2.44 -5.60 6.63
CA HIS A 305 0.99 -5.50 6.73
C HIS A 305 0.58 -4.05 6.95
N ILE A 306 -0.64 -3.71 6.54
CA ILE A 306 -1.17 -2.34 6.62
C ILE A 306 -2.47 -2.28 7.41
N GLY A 307 -2.85 -1.08 7.81
CA GLY A 307 -4.08 -0.86 8.56
C GLY A 307 -3.98 -1.50 9.94
N LYS A 308 -4.88 -2.46 10.20
CA LYS A 308 -5.09 -3.23 11.42
C LYS A 308 -4.42 -4.64 11.41
N ASN A 309 -3.94 -5.17 12.54
CA ASN A 309 -3.85 -6.63 12.84
C ASN A 309 -3.02 -7.56 11.92
N VAL A 310 -1.97 -8.15 12.50
CA VAL A 310 -1.37 -9.40 12.03
C VAL A 310 -1.89 -10.55 12.89
N TRP A 311 -2.63 -11.48 12.29
CA TRP A 311 -3.37 -12.52 13.01
C TRP A 311 -2.64 -13.85 13.12
N SER A 312 -1.72 -14.13 12.20
CA SER A 312 -1.03 -15.40 12.17
C SER A 312 0.44 -15.24 11.82
N CYS A 313 1.26 -16.11 12.40
CA CYS A 313 2.64 -16.34 12.00
C CYS A 313 2.92 -17.84 11.95
N ALA A 314 3.87 -18.25 11.13
CA ALA A 314 4.39 -19.62 11.10
C ALA A 314 5.88 -19.59 10.79
N ILE A 315 6.62 -20.53 11.36
CA ILE A 315 8.06 -20.68 11.17
C ILE A 315 8.31 -21.95 10.35
N SER A 316 9.22 -21.90 9.39
CA SER A 316 9.58 -23.09 8.60
C SER A 316 10.32 -24.13 9.48
N PRO A 317 10.17 -25.43 9.24
CA PRO A 317 10.84 -26.49 10.01
C PRO A 317 12.36 -26.33 10.23
N GLU A 318 13.10 -25.80 9.27
CA GLU A 318 14.54 -25.51 9.35
C GLU A 318 14.86 -24.15 9.97
N HIS A 319 13.84 -23.42 10.44
CA HIS A 319 13.94 -22.09 11.05
C HIS A 319 14.67 -21.10 10.12
N LYS A 320 14.28 -21.08 8.84
CA LYS A 320 14.82 -20.17 7.81
C LYS A 320 13.84 -19.06 7.45
N ILE A 321 12.55 -19.39 7.41
CA ILE A 321 11.49 -18.51 6.93
C ILE A 321 10.47 -18.29 8.03
N VAL A 322 9.97 -17.06 8.14
CA VAL A 322 8.77 -16.74 8.89
C VAL A 322 7.72 -16.24 7.93
N ALA A 323 6.54 -16.87 7.93
CA ALA A 323 5.38 -16.40 7.20
C ALA A 323 4.45 -15.63 8.14
N THR A 324 3.86 -14.52 7.69
CA THR A 324 2.85 -13.74 8.43
C THR A 324 1.61 -13.48 7.60
N GLY A 325 0.45 -13.50 8.25
CA GLY A 325 -0.86 -13.32 7.66
C GLY A 325 -1.64 -12.23 8.38
N GLY A 326 -2.19 -11.28 7.63
CA GLY A 326 -2.83 -10.07 8.15
C GLY A 326 -4.34 -10.01 7.92
N GLN A 327 -4.96 -8.99 8.52
CA GLN A 327 -6.33 -8.59 8.19
C GLN A 327 -6.46 -8.04 6.77
N ASP A 328 -5.36 -7.47 6.26
CA ASP A 328 -5.26 -6.83 4.95
C ASP A 328 -5.18 -7.82 3.77
N ALA A 329 -5.49 -9.10 3.98
CA ALA A 329 -5.27 -10.19 3.03
C ALA A 329 -3.82 -10.44 2.63
N GLY A 330 -2.86 -9.69 3.18
CA GLY A 330 -1.46 -9.86 2.89
C GLY A 330 -0.95 -11.20 3.42
N ILE A 331 -0.08 -11.85 2.63
CA ILE A 331 0.74 -12.98 3.08
C ILE A 331 2.20 -12.62 2.80
N ARG A 332 2.98 -12.47 3.86
CA ARG A 332 4.38 -12.03 3.79
C ARG A 332 5.34 -13.11 4.26
N LEU A 333 6.51 -13.16 3.65
CA LEU A 333 7.64 -14.02 4.02
C LEU A 333 8.81 -13.16 4.48
N TRP A 334 9.46 -13.61 5.55
CA TRP A 334 10.59 -12.95 6.18
C TRP A 334 11.76 -13.93 6.30
N SER A 335 12.97 -13.43 6.04
CA SER A 335 14.20 -14.19 6.19
C SER A 335 14.61 -14.19 7.66
N PHE A 336 14.42 -15.32 8.35
CA PHE A 336 14.85 -15.48 9.74
C PHE A 336 16.34 -15.76 9.84
N ILE A 337 16.94 -16.41 8.83
CA ILE A 337 18.38 -16.68 8.80
C ILE A 337 19.20 -15.39 8.79
N SER A 338 18.69 -14.31 8.17
CA SER A 338 19.34 -13.00 8.19
C SER A 338 19.46 -12.43 9.61
N ILE A 339 18.54 -12.76 10.53
CA ILE A 339 18.63 -12.35 11.93
C ILE A 339 19.60 -13.24 12.71
N LYS A 340 19.70 -14.53 12.37
CA LYS A 340 20.70 -15.43 12.96
C LYS A 340 22.14 -15.07 12.56
N ASN A 341 22.32 -14.63 11.31
CA ASN A 341 23.62 -14.36 10.72
C ASN A 341 24.09 -12.91 10.93
N ASN A 342 23.16 -11.94 10.97
CA ASN A 342 23.50 -10.52 11.13
C ASN A 342 23.08 -10.04 12.53
N ASN A 343 23.99 -10.13 13.49
CA ASN A 343 23.86 -9.41 14.76
C ASN A 343 24.16 -7.92 14.50
N ILE A 344 23.28 -7.21 13.76
CA ILE A 344 23.43 -5.81 13.28
C ILE A 344 23.59 -4.78 14.43
N GLU A 345 23.60 -5.23 15.68
CA GLU A 345 23.81 -4.41 16.86
C GLU A 345 25.25 -4.46 17.39
N SER A 346 26.04 -5.50 17.10
CA SER A 346 27.42 -5.58 17.57
C SER A 346 28.39 -4.90 16.60
N GLU A 347 29.48 -4.32 17.13
CA GLU A 347 30.54 -3.74 16.28
C GLU A 347 31.27 -4.80 15.45
N ASP A 348 31.01 -6.10 15.71
CA ASP A 348 31.70 -7.23 15.08
C ASP A 348 31.31 -7.42 13.61
N ASP A 349 30.11 -6.98 13.20
CA ASP A 349 29.63 -7.04 11.80
C ASP A 349 30.11 -5.85 10.95
N LEU A 350 30.87 -4.91 11.54
CA LEU A 350 31.39 -3.74 10.85
C LEU A 350 32.90 -3.87 10.61
N THR A 351 33.32 -3.69 9.35
CA THR A 351 34.75 -3.57 9.05
C THR A 351 35.23 -2.16 9.38
N ALA A 352 36.12 -2.05 10.38
CA ALA A 352 36.87 -0.83 10.65
C ALA A 352 37.93 -0.61 9.55
N MET A 353 37.81 0.50 8.82
CA MET A 353 38.65 0.82 7.69
C MET A 353 39.82 1.72 8.15
N ASP A 354 40.83 1.17 8.82
CA ASP A 354 41.92 1.97 9.38
C ASP A 354 42.95 2.40 8.32
N LEU A 355 43.40 3.66 8.38
CA LEU A 355 44.43 4.19 7.48
C LEU A 355 45.82 3.62 7.79
N PRO A 356 46.69 3.43 6.79
CA PRO A 356 48.04 2.93 7.00
C PRO A 356 48.89 3.96 7.78
N VAL A 357 49.58 3.47 8.82
CA VAL A 357 50.46 4.25 9.69
C VAL A 357 51.66 4.77 8.88
N THR A 358 51.96 6.07 9.01
CA THR A 358 53.15 6.68 8.38
C THR A 358 54.39 6.57 9.25
N ASN A 359 55.57 6.70 8.64
CA ASN A 359 56.89 6.64 9.30
C ASN A 359 57.07 7.58 10.52
N ASN A 360 56.16 8.55 10.72
CA ASN A 360 56.21 9.51 11.83
C ASN A 360 55.37 9.10 13.06
N ASN A 361 54.80 7.88 13.11
CA ASN A 361 54.00 7.35 14.23
C ASN A 361 52.81 8.23 14.69
N LYS A 362 52.33 9.16 13.86
CA LYS A 362 51.10 9.91 14.14
C LYS A 362 49.92 9.22 13.43
N PRO A 363 48.82 8.92 14.13
CA PRO A 363 47.63 8.37 13.50
C PRO A 363 47.00 9.43 12.59
N GLU A 364 46.80 9.08 11.31
CA GLU A 364 46.03 9.91 10.37
C GLU A 364 44.54 9.62 10.55
N THR A 365 43.72 10.66 10.39
CA THR A 365 42.26 10.53 10.45
C THR A 365 41.66 10.75 9.07
N PHE A 366 40.44 10.25 8.86
CA PHE A 366 39.71 10.48 7.62
C PHE A 366 39.20 11.92 7.55
N ARG A 367 39.51 12.61 6.44
CA ARG A 367 38.94 13.93 6.14
C ARG A 367 37.60 13.81 5.41
N ASN A 368 37.56 12.94 4.39
CA ASN A 368 36.34 12.62 3.62
C ASN A 368 36.56 11.32 2.83
N PHE A 369 35.49 10.75 2.28
CA PHE A 369 35.55 9.55 1.44
C PHE A 369 34.44 9.47 0.40
N CYS A 370 34.64 8.59 -0.57
CA CYS A 370 33.68 8.13 -1.57
C CYS A 370 33.77 6.60 -1.72
N LEU A 371 32.62 5.94 -1.91
CA LEU A 371 32.44 4.52 -2.18
C LEU A 371 32.28 4.35 -3.69
N THR A 372 33.34 3.98 -4.41
CA THR A 372 33.36 4.02 -5.88
C THR A 372 32.64 2.85 -6.52
N ASP A 373 32.60 1.70 -5.87
CA ASP A 373 31.81 0.52 -6.20
C ASP A 373 31.41 -0.18 -4.89
N THR A 374 30.90 -1.42 -4.92
CA THR A 374 30.51 -2.12 -3.68
C THR A 374 31.70 -2.52 -2.81
N ASN A 375 32.93 -2.57 -3.32
CA ASN A 375 34.08 -3.13 -2.61
C ASN A 375 35.24 -2.14 -2.43
N THR A 376 35.15 -0.96 -3.06
CA THR A 376 36.24 0.02 -3.16
C THR A 376 35.84 1.35 -2.53
N VAL A 377 36.67 1.81 -1.58
CA VAL A 377 36.54 3.12 -0.94
C VAL A 377 37.74 3.99 -1.31
N VAL A 378 37.50 5.22 -1.76
CA VAL A 378 38.55 6.22 -1.94
C VAL A 378 38.41 7.29 -0.86
N ALA A 379 39.48 7.52 -0.10
CA ALA A 379 39.49 8.41 1.05
C ALA A 379 40.58 9.48 0.93
N CYS A 380 40.31 10.66 1.49
CA CYS A 380 41.31 11.70 1.73
C CYS A 380 41.66 11.72 3.22
N SER A 381 42.95 11.64 3.55
CA SER A 381 43.43 11.68 4.92
C SER A 381 43.64 13.10 5.44
N SER A 382 43.81 13.25 6.76
CA SER A 382 44.15 14.52 7.41
C SER A 382 45.47 15.13 6.92
N GLU A 383 46.35 14.32 6.31
CA GLU A 383 47.61 14.74 5.72
C GLU A 383 47.54 15.03 4.21
N GLY A 384 46.34 14.95 3.61
CA GLY A 384 46.14 15.23 2.18
C GLY A 384 46.52 14.07 1.25
N ARG A 385 46.70 12.85 1.78
CA ARG A 385 46.87 11.63 0.98
C ARG A 385 45.52 11.16 0.46
N ILE A 386 45.46 10.81 -0.82
CA ILE A 386 44.28 10.24 -1.48
C ILE A 386 44.56 8.76 -1.68
N LEU A 387 43.77 7.93 -1.03
CA LEU A 387 44.02 6.50 -0.85
C LEU A 387 42.82 5.70 -1.36
N LYS A 388 43.07 4.59 -2.07
CA LYS A 388 42.08 3.60 -2.50
C LYS A 388 42.18 2.38 -1.59
N GLY A 389 41.11 2.03 -0.90
CA GLY A 389 40.98 0.90 0.01
C GLY A 389 40.01 -0.14 -0.53
N ASN A 390 40.24 -1.41 -0.20
CA ASN A 390 39.32 -2.53 -0.50
C ASN A 390 38.55 -3.01 0.76
N GLU A 391 37.73 -4.06 0.61
CA GLU A 391 36.95 -4.67 1.69
C GLU A 391 37.78 -5.12 2.92
N LYS A 392 39.09 -5.33 2.76
CA LYS A 392 40.02 -5.77 3.81
C LYS A 392 40.80 -4.60 4.44
N ALA A 393 40.41 -3.36 4.13
CA ALA A 393 41.13 -2.15 4.51
C ALA A 393 42.60 -2.13 4.02
N GLU A 394 42.89 -2.75 2.87
CA GLU A 394 44.20 -2.63 2.23
C GLU A 394 44.22 -1.37 1.35
N TRP A 395 45.15 -0.45 1.63
CA TRP A 395 45.18 0.87 1.00
C TRP A 395 46.33 1.07 0.01
N ILE A 396 46.03 1.68 -1.13
CA ILE A 396 46.97 2.13 -2.15
C ILE A 396 46.91 3.65 -2.26
N VAL A 397 48.06 4.33 -2.27
CA VAL A 397 48.13 5.79 -2.47
C VAL A 397 47.92 6.11 -3.95
N LEU A 398 46.87 6.84 -4.28
CA LEU A 398 46.62 7.34 -5.64
C LEU A 398 47.32 8.68 -5.89
N HIS A 399 47.28 9.59 -4.93
CA HIS A 399 47.88 10.92 -5.05
C HIS A 399 48.15 11.54 -3.67
N ASN A 400 49.01 12.55 -3.59
CA ASN A 400 49.28 13.29 -2.36
C ASN A 400 49.33 14.79 -2.65
N ASP A 401 48.44 15.55 -2.02
CA ASP A 401 48.37 16.99 -2.22
C ASP A 401 48.02 17.72 -0.91
N SER A 402 48.98 18.52 -0.44
CA SER A 402 48.88 19.25 0.83
C SER A 402 47.74 20.29 0.89
N SER A 403 47.19 20.72 -0.26
CA SER A 403 46.06 21.67 -0.31
C SER A 403 44.75 21.09 0.25
N PHE A 404 44.64 19.77 0.37
CA PHE A 404 43.45 19.09 0.89
C PHE A 404 43.55 18.72 2.37
N LYS A 405 44.65 19.07 3.07
CA LYS A 405 44.83 18.80 4.51
C LYS A 405 43.71 19.39 5.37
N LYS A 406 43.28 20.62 5.06
CA LYS A 406 42.28 21.35 5.84
C LYS A 406 40.84 21.00 5.47
N TYR A 407 40.58 20.76 4.18
CA TYR A 407 39.25 20.55 3.64
C TYR A 407 39.34 19.77 2.33
N ALA A 408 38.51 18.74 2.20
CA ALA A 408 38.35 17.96 0.99
C ALA A 408 36.86 17.63 0.82
N MET A 409 36.20 18.27 -0.14
CA MET A 409 34.91 17.79 -0.63
C MET A 409 35.18 16.71 -1.66
N MET A 410 34.50 15.57 -1.61
CA MET A 410 34.74 14.45 -2.53
C MET A 410 33.44 14.01 -3.20
N SER A 411 33.51 13.79 -4.51
CA SER A 411 32.46 13.16 -5.32
C SER A 411 33.10 12.11 -6.25
N HIS A 412 32.29 11.21 -6.79
CA HIS A 412 32.76 10.15 -7.68
C HIS A 412 31.89 10.08 -8.95
N SER A 413 32.45 9.56 -10.03
CA SER A 413 31.65 9.23 -11.22
C SER A 413 30.68 8.08 -10.91
N PRO A 414 29.49 8.03 -11.54
CA PRO A 414 28.54 6.92 -11.39
C PRO A 414 29.19 5.53 -11.60
N CYS A 415 30.07 5.41 -12.59
CA CYS A 415 30.83 4.18 -12.89
C CYS A 415 32.04 3.91 -11.97
N GLY A 416 32.33 4.76 -10.98
CA GLY A 416 33.45 4.57 -10.05
C GLY A 416 34.87 4.79 -10.60
N ARG A 417 35.03 5.13 -11.89
CA ARG A 417 36.34 5.34 -12.53
C ARG A 417 37.08 6.60 -12.06
N LEU A 418 36.35 7.63 -11.64
CA LEU A 418 36.91 8.94 -11.28
C LEU A 418 36.44 9.40 -9.91
N VAL A 419 37.32 10.12 -9.21
CA VAL A 419 37.02 10.86 -7.99
C VAL A 419 37.43 12.31 -8.19
N VAL A 420 36.52 13.24 -7.86
CA VAL A 420 36.77 14.69 -7.91
C VAL A 420 36.80 15.23 -6.50
N ILE A 421 37.79 16.08 -6.23
CA ILE A 421 38.09 16.60 -4.91
C ILE A 421 38.15 18.13 -4.95
N GLY A 422 37.30 18.78 -4.17
CA GLY A 422 37.24 20.24 -4.03
C GLY A 422 37.96 20.74 -2.77
N SER A 423 38.77 21.78 -2.92
CA SER A 423 39.55 22.41 -1.83
C SER A 423 38.89 23.68 -1.29
N ILE A 424 39.41 24.18 -0.16
CA ILE A 424 38.98 25.44 0.44
C ILE A 424 39.38 26.68 -0.38
N ASP A 425 40.39 26.55 -1.23
CA ASP A 425 40.96 27.65 -2.03
C ASP A 425 40.48 27.64 -3.50
N GLY A 426 39.42 26.88 -3.81
CA GLY A 426 38.80 26.86 -5.14
C GLY A 426 39.48 25.93 -6.16
N HIS A 427 40.42 25.08 -5.73
CA HIS A 427 41.03 24.06 -6.59
C HIS A 427 40.15 22.80 -6.66
N LEU A 428 40.00 22.28 -7.87
CA LEU A 428 39.39 21.02 -8.22
C LEU A 428 40.51 20.04 -8.63
N LEU A 429 40.56 18.88 -8.00
CA LEU A 429 41.49 17.79 -8.32
C LEU A 429 40.69 16.59 -8.83
N ILE A 430 41.07 16.06 -9.99
CA ILE A 430 40.44 14.90 -10.62
C ILE A 430 41.44 13.74 -10.60
N VAL A 431 41.05 12.62 -10.00
CA VAL A 431 41.90 11.44 -9.82
C VAL A 431 41.23 10.23 -10.45
N SER A 432 41.98 9.47 -11.26
CA SER A 432 41.54 8.17 -11.76
C SER A 432 41.72 7.10 -10.68
N THR A 433 40.69 6.30 -10.41
CA THR A 433 40.75 5.21 -9.42
C THR A 433 41.63 4.04 -9.85
N GLU A 434 41.86 3.90 -11.16
CA GLU A 434 42.80 2.94 -11.75
C GLU A 434 44.08 3.60 -12.29
N SER A 435 44.36 4.86 -11.91
CA SER A 435 45.54 5.61 -12.37
C SER A 435 45.75 5.62 -13.89
N ILE A 436 44.66 5.73 -14.67
CA ILE A 436 44.64 5.72 -16.14
C ILE A 436 45.31 6.97 -16.72
N PHE A 437 45.23 8.09 -16.01
CA PHE A 437 45.88 9.36 -16.35
C PHE A 437 46.42 10.05 -15.09
N GLU A 438 47.38 10.96 -15.29
CA GLU A 438 47.97 11.76 -14.22
C GLU A 438 46.94 12.72 -13.59
N PRO A 439 46.84 12.82 -12.25
CA PRO A 439 45.85 13.66 -11.59
C PRO A 439 45.81 15.10 -12.09
N ILE A 440 44.60 15.56 -12.45
CA ILE A 440 44.39 16.89 -13.05
C ILE A 440 43.99 17.86 -11.95
N LYS A 441 44.78 18.90 -11.72
CA LYS A 441 44.48 19.96 -10.74
C LYS A 441 44.25 21.30 -11.43
N LEU A 442 43.07 21.89 -11.21
CA LEU A 442 42.65 23.15 -11.83
C LEU A 442 42.09 24.09 -10.78
N LYS A 443 42.28 25.40 -10.94
CA LYS A 443 41.63 26.42 -10.13
C LYS A 443 40.36 26.90 -10.83
N VAL A 444 39.21 26.43 -10.34
CA VAL A 444 37.91 26.62 -11.00
C VAL A 444 37.08 27.72 -10.32
N HIS A 445 37.28 27.91 -9.02
CA HIS A 445 36.61 28.95 -8.22
C HIS A 445 37.64 29.84 -7.51
N LYS A 446 37.22 31.05 -7.10
CA LYS A 446 38.06 31.93 -6.25
C LYS A 446 37.93 31.59 -4.77
N THR A 447 36.80 31.00 -4.40
CA THR A 447 36.38 30.64 -3.04
C THR A 447 36.30 29.13 -2.84
N LYS A 448 35.99 28.71 -1.62
CA LYS A 448 35.77 27.32 -1.23
C LYS A 448 34.77 26.62 -2.15
N ILE A 449 35.16 25.45 -2.65
CA ILE A 449 34.23 24.54 -3.34
C ILE A 449 33.32 23.90 -2.29
N PHE A 450 32.04 24.24 -2.33
CA PHE A 450 31.06 23.73 -1.38
C PHE A 450 30.58 22.33 -1.75
N GLU A 451 30.26 22.09 -3.02
CA GLU A 451 29.72 20.80 -3.51
C GLU A 451 30.19 20.53 -4.95
N THR A 452 30.27 19.26 -5.31
CA THR A 452 30.64 18.81 -6.66
C THR A 452 29.79 17.62 -7.08
N PHE A 453 29.33 17.60 -8.33
CA PHE A 453 28.61 16.48 -8.92
C PHE A 453 29.32 15.99 -10.18
N ILE A 454 29.24 14.71 -10.45
CA ILE A 454 29.81 14.09 -11.65
C ILE A 454 28.74 13.21 -12.30
N GLU A 455 28.51 13.40 -13.58
CA GLU A 455 27.65 12.57 -14.41
C GLU A 455 28.45 12.02 -15.59
N THR A 456 28.05 10.86 -16.09
CA THR A 456 28.63 10.20 -17.28
C THR A 456 27.81 10.51 -18.51
N SER A 457 28.47 10.79 -19.63
CA SER A 457 27.82 10.83 -20.95
C SER A 457 27.54 9.41 -21.46
N LYS A 458 26.76 9.29 -22.54
CA LYS A 458 26.67 8.08 -23.37
C LYS A 458 28.04 7.61 -23.87
N ASP A 459 28.98 8.52 -24.10
CA ASP A 459 30.37 8.14 -24.31
C ASP A 459 31.02 7.82 -22.94
N PRO A 460 31.48 6.58 -22.70
CA PRO A 460 32.07 6.17 -21.43
C PRO A 460 33.36 6.91 -21.06
N ASN A 461 33.93 7.70 -21.99
CA ASN A 461 35.12 8.51 -21.78
C ASN A 461 34.81 10.00 -21.56
N ILE A 462 33.54 10.41 -21.60
CA ILE A 462 33.15 11.80 -21.36
C ILE A 462 32.40 11.91 -20.03
N PHE A 463 32.83 12.86 -19.21
CA PHE A 463 32.25 13.15 -17.89
C PHE A 463 31.86 14.62 -17.79
N TYR A 464 30.71 14.88 -17.20
CA TYR A 464 30.26 16.23 -16.86
C TYR A 464 30.47 16.47 -15.38
N ILE A 465 31.27 17.48 -15.05
CA ILE A 465 31.62 17.85 -13.67
C ILE A 465 30.98 19.20 -13.35
N ILE A 466 30.02 19.21 -12.43
CA ILE A 466 29.39 20.41 -11.91
C ILE A 466 30.13 20.80 -10.63
N SER A 467 30.63 22.04 -10.55
CA SER A 467 31.27 22.59 -9.36
C SER A 467 30.53 23.83 -8.84
N ILE A 468 30.38 23.90 -7.52
CA ILE A 468 29.69 25.01 -6.84
C ILE A 468 30.66 25.70 -5.88
N GLY A 469 31.04 26.93 -6.21
CA GLY A 469 31.82 27.80 -5.33
C GLY A 469 30.93 28.53 -4.32
N PHE A 470 31.44 28.78 -3.12
CA PHE A 470 30.68 29.47 -2.08
C PHE A 470 30.43 30.94 -2.42
N GLY A 471 29.20 31.28 -2.82
CA GLY A 471 28.84 32.63 -3.27
C GLY A 471 29.35 32.98 -4.67
N GLU A 472 29.64 31.96 -5.48
CA GLU A 472 29.99 32.09 -6.89
C GLU A 472 29.00 31.33 -7.78
N SER A 473 29.04 31.61 -9.07
CA SER A 473 28.22 30.91 -10.06
C SER A 473 28.57 29.42 -10.17
N ILE A 474 27.56 28.62 -10.48
CA ILE A 474 27.71 27.18 -10.72
C ILE A 474 28.33 26.97 -12.11
N LEU A 475 29.32 26.10 -12.21
CA LEU A 475 30.02 25.82 -13.47
C LEU A 475 29.79 24.38 -13.92
N LEU A 476 29.33 24.20 -15.16
CA LEU A 476 29.26 22.89 -15.83
C LEU A 476 30.51 22.71 -16.68
N ASN A 477 31.32 21.70 -16.34
CA ASN A 477 32.56 21.38 -17.03
C ASN A 477 32.46 20.04 -17.75
N LYS A 478 33.11 19.90 -18.90
CA LYS A 478 33.30 18.66 -19.64
C LYS A 478 34.73 18.19 -19.44
N LEU A 479 34.89 16.93 -19.05
CA LEU A 479 36.14 16.19 -19.03
C LEU A 479 36.06 15.09 -20.09
N ASP A 480 36.99 15.10 -21.04
CA ASP A 480 37.13 14.06 -22.07
C ASP A 480 38.44 13.29 -21.84
N ILE A 481 38.31 12.00 -21.58
CA ILE A 481 39.44 11.09 -21.33
C ILE A 481 39.63 10.08 -22.48
N SER A 482 39.07 10.35 -23.67
CA SER A 482 39.22 9.48 -24.85
C SER A 482 40.69 9.29 -25.24
N ASN A 483 41.52 10.29 -24.98
CA ASN A 483 42.98 10.17 -24.97
C ASN A 483 43.52 10.30 -23.54
N PRO A 484 43.79 9.19 -22.82
CA PRO A 484 44.30 9.21 -21.45
C PRO A 484 45.62 9.97 -21.26
N LEU A 485 46.44 10.09 -22.31
CA LEU A 485 47.72 10.81 -22.24
C LEU A 485 47.53 12.33 -22.29
N SER A 486 46.38 12.82 -22.78
CA SER A 486 46.05 14.25 -22.80
C SER A 486 44.54 14.46 -22.53
N PRO A 487 44.07 14.21 -21.30
CA PRO A 487 42.68 14.45 -20.95
C PRO A 487 42.36 15.95 -21.12
N THR A 488 41.23 16.26 -21.76
CA THR A 488 40.83 17.66 -22.00
C THR A 488 39.75 18.07 -21.01
N PHE A 489 39.91 19.25 -20.39
CA PHE A 489 38.95 19.82 -19.46
C PHE A 489 38.49 21.19 -19.97
N LYS A 490 37.18 21.36 -20.16
CA LYS A 490 36.60 22.60 -20.69
C LYS A 490 35.37 22.99 -19.87
N THR A 491 35.31 24.24 -19.43
CA THR A 491 34.07 24.81 -18.88
C THR A 491 33.11 25.09 -20.02
N LEU A 492 31.95 24.44 -20.02
CA LEU A 492 30.93 24.60 -21.06
C LEU A 492 30.04 25.80 -20.76
N TYR A 493 29.41 25.78 -19.58
CA TYR A 493 28.37 26.74 -19.23
C TYR A 493 28.52 27.23 -17.80
N LYS A 494 28.00 28.43 -17.57
CA LYS A 494 27.81 29.01 -16.25
C LYS A 494 26.31 29.04 -15.97
N LEU A 495 25.86 28.31 -14.95
CA LEU A 495 24.44 28.29 -14.63
C LEU A 495 24.10 29.51 -13.77
N GLY A 496 23.11 30.27 -14.22
CA GLY A 496 22.56 31.43 -13.54
C GLY A 496 21.90 31.03 -12.22
N GLU A 497 22.01 31.91 -11.22
CA GLU A 497 21.37 31.70 -9.93
C GLU A 497 19.83 31.72 -10.08
N PRO A 498 19.10 30.83 -9.38
CA PRO A 498 17.65 30.90 -9.35
C PRO A 498 17.16 32.22 -8.73
N THR A 499 15.87 32.54 -8.93
CA THR A 499 15.27 33.83 -8.52
C THR A 499 15.41 34.16 -7.03
N GLU A 500 15.61 33.15 -6.19
CA GLU A 500 15.98 33.30 -4.79
C GLU A 500 17.29 32.56 -4.56
N ARG A 501 18.15 33.08 -3.68
CA ARG A 501 19.42 32.45 -3.31
C ARG A 501 19.17 31.04 -2.78
N THR A 502 19.32 30.04 -3.64
CA THR A 502 19.05 28.62 -3.36
C THR A 502 20.34 27.84 -3.42
N THR A 503 20.56 26.96 -2.46
CA THR A 503 21.74 26.09 -2.43
C THR A 503 21.39 24.75 -3.02
N LEU A 504 21.97 24.38 -4.16
CA LEU A 504 21.76 23.07 -4.77
C LEU A 504 22.39 21.96 -3.91
N LEU A 505 21.68 20.85 -3.72
CA LEU A 505 22.12 19.68 -2.94
C LEU A 505 22.06 18.38 -3.72
N SER A 506 21.19 18.30 -4.72
CA SER A 506 21.03 17.13 -5.58
C SER A 506 20.85 17.57 -7.01
N LEU A 507 21.31 16.73 -7.94
CA LEU A 507 21.32 17.06 -9.36
C LEU A 507 21.28 15.77 -10.18
N LYS A 508 20.63 15.84 -11.34
CA LYS A 508 20.63 14.79 -12.35
C LYS A 508 20.64 15.41 -13.74
N LEU A 509 21.55 14.94 -14.59
CA LEU A 509 21.64 15.33 -16.00
C LEU A 509 20.90 14.31 -16.88
N VAL A 510 20.06 14.79 -17.79
CA VAL A 510 19.35 14.03 -18.82
C VAL A 510 19.91 14.46 -20.17
N GLU A 511 20.83 13.67 -20.72
CA GLU A 511 21.59 14.04 -21.93
C GLU A 511 20.71 14.06 -23.19
N GLU A 512 19.73 13.17 -23.31
CA GLU A 512 18.82 13.06 -24.46
C GLU A 512 18.02 14.34 -24.72
N THR A 513 17.52 14.94 -23.65
CA THR A 513 16.71 16.16 -23.70
C THR A 513 17.52 17.41 -23.34
N ASN A 514 18.82 17.26 -23.07
CA ASN A 514 19.71 18.30 -22.54
C ASN A 514 19.14 19.01 -21.30
N LEU A 515 18.51 18.28 -20.38
CA LEU A 515 17.93 18.85 -19.18
C LEU A 515 18.80 18.59 -17.95
N LEU A 516 18.91 19.60 -17.09
CA LEU A 516 19.57 19.49 -15.80
C LEU A 516 18.54 19.74 -14.69
N ILE A 517 18.23 18.69 -13.94
CA ILE A 517 17.25 18.72 -12.86
C ILE A 517 17.99 18.86 -11.54
N CYS A 518 17.64 19.86 -10.74
CA CYS A 518 18.35 20.21 -9.52
C CYS A 518 17.40 20.35 -8.33
N GLY A 519 17.78 19.76 -7.19
CA GLY A 519 17.10 19.94 -5.91
C GLY A 519 17.87 20.85 -4.99
N SER A 520 17.18 21.73 -4.26
CA SER A 520 17.78 22.69 -3.34
C SER A 520 17.62 22.33 -1.85
N ARG A 521 18.45 22.95 -1.01
CA ARG A 521 18.38 22.89 0.46
C ARG A 521 17.09 23.48 1.01
N GLU A 522 16.55 24.48 0.34
CA GLU A 522 15.33 25.19 0.72
C GLU A 522 14.06 24.46 0.23
N GLY A 523 14.21 23.29 -0.42
CA GLY A 523 13.10 22.48 -0.88
C GLY A 523 12.55 22.86 -2.25
N ALA A 524 13.30 23.63 -3.03
CA ALA A 524 12.93 24.02 -4.39
C ALA A 524 13.49 23.02 -5.42
N LEU A 525 12.68 22.76 -6.45
CA LEU A 525 13.07 22.00 -7.63
C LEU A 525 13.35 23.00 -8.76
N VAL A 526 14.54 22.93 -9.35
CA VAL A 526 15.02 23.85 -10.39
C VAL A 526 15.40 23.03 -11.61
N ILE A 527 14.92 23.42 -12.79
CA ILE A 527 15.23 22.74 -14.05
C ILE A 527 15.92 23.73 -14.98
N TYR A 528 17.03 23.32 -15.58
CA TYR A 528 17.72 24.07 -16.63
C TYR A 528 17.63 23.31 -17.95
N GLU A 529 17.41 24.03 -19.05
CA GLU A 529 17.58 23.52 -20.41
C GLU A 529 18.95 23.94 -20.93
N LEU A 530 19.78 22.95 -21.25
CA LEU A 530 21.14 23.16 -21.72
C LEU A 530 21.14 23.22 -23.25
N PRO A 531 21.97 24.06 -23.87
CA PRO A 531 22.28 23.94 -25.29
C PRO A 531 22.89 22.56 -25.59
N SER A 532 22.85 22.13 -26.86
CA SER A 532 23.40 20.84 -27.29
C SER A 532 24.78 20.57 -26.68
N LEU A 533 24.85 19.53 -25.84
CA LEU A 533 26.08 19.07 -25.20
C LEU A 533 27.06 18.43 -26.20
N ILE A 534 26.55 18.07 -27.38
CA ILE A 534 27.30 17.62 -28.56
C ILE A 534 27.60 18.88 -29.39
N ALA A 535 28.65 19.60 -29.04
CA ALA A 535 29.17 20.67 -29.90
C ALA A 535 30.06 20.04 -30.98
N SER A 536 29.79 20.32 -32.24
CA SER A 536 30.74 20.14 -33.34
C SER A 536 31.98 21.00 -33.07
N GLU A 537 33.17 20.45 -33.32
CA GLU A 537 34.48 21.08 -33.05
C GLU A 537 34.71 22.45 -33.73
N GLU A 538 33.80 22.92 -34.59
CA GLU A 538 33.92 24.15 -35.38
C GLU A 538 33.51 25.47 -34.69
N GLN A 539 33.37 25.51 -33.36
CA GLN A 539 33.14 26.77 -32.62
C GLN A 539 34.21 26.99 -31.53
N GLU A 540 35.45 27.15 -31.96
CA GLU A 540 36.52 27.71 -31.13
C GLU A 540 36.33 29.23 -31.01
N GLU A 541 36.43 29.75 -29.78
CA GLU A 541 36.28 31.18 -29.37
C GLU A 541 34.87 31.76 -29.10
N LYS A 542 33.93 31.01 -28.51
CA LYS A 542 32.75 31.63 -27.86
C LYS A 542 32.92 31.80 -26.34
N LYS A 543 32.53 32.98 -25.85
CA LYS A 543 32.36 33.37 -24.43
C LYS A 543 31.51 32.32 -23.70
N ILE A 544 31.88 31.94 -22.47
CA ILE A 544 31.10 31.00 -21.64
C ILE A 544 29.67 31.53 -21.52
N LEU A 545 28.69 30.72 -21.93
CA LEU A 545 27.28 31.09 -21.94
C LEU A 545 26.70 30.98 -20.52
N ASP A 546 25.95 32.01 -20.13
CA ASP A 546 25.17 32.03 -18.89
C ASP A 546 23.78 31.43 -19.17
N ILE A 547 23.40 30.35 -18.47
CA ILE A 547 22.12 29.66 -18.66
C ILE A 547 21.19 29.96 -17.49
N THR A 548 20.03 30.57 -17.76
CA THR A 548 19.00 30.80 -16.74
C THR A 548 18.14 29.55 -16.50
N PRO A 549 17.57 29.35 -15.30
CA PRO A 549 16.62 28.27 -15.06
C PRO A 549 15.43 28.35 -16.01
N LEU A 550 15.04 27.20 -16.57
CA LEU A 550 13.82 27.03 -17.34
C LEU A 550 12.60 27.10 -16.42
N MET A 551 12.64 26.37 -15.30
CA MET A 551 11.51 26.23 -14.37
C MET A 551 12.00 26.24 -12.92
N GLN A 552 11.18 26.78 -12.01
CA GLN A 552 11.44 26.73 -10.58
C GLN A 552 10.15 26.47 -9.78
N LEU A 553 10.04 25.27 -9.20
CA LEU A 553 8.97 24.91 -8.27
C LEU A 553 9.42 25.16 -6.83
N ARG A 554 8.80 26.13 -6.16
CA ARG A 554 9.13 26.48 -4.78
C ARG A 554 8.46 25.51 -3.80
N ARG A 555 9.19 25.13 -2.75
CA ARG A 555 8.68 24.30 -1.64
C ARG A 555 8.07 22.95 -2.08
N SER A 556 8.63 22.32 -3.10
CA SER A 556 8.31 20.95 -3.53
C SER A 556 8.30 19.97 -2.34
N HIS A 557 9.31 20.05 -1.47
CA HIS A 557 9.42 19.32 -0.20
C HIS A 557 9.22 20.23 1.04
N GLY A 558 8.32 21.23 0.91
CA GLY A 558 8.07 22.20 1.97
C GLY A 558 9.28 23.09 2.25
N ARG A 559 9.69 23.21 3.51
CA ARG A 559 10.91 23.95 3.92
C ARG A 559 12.14 23.04 4.06
N GLN A 560 12.02 21.77 3.69
CA GLN A 560 13.07 20.77 3.84
C GLN A 560 13.81 20.55 2.52
N ALA A 561 15.07 20.16 2.63
CA ALA A 561 15.95 19.91 1.50
C ALA A 561 15.42 18.80 0.58
N ILE A 562 15.60 18.99 -0.74
CA ILE A 562 15.55 17.92 -1.74
C ILE A 562 16.89 17.19 -1.72
N SER A 563 16.90 16.05 -1.05
CA SER A 563 18.09 15.24 -0.78
C SER A 563 18.61 14.46 -1.99
N CYS A 564 17.72 14.06 -2.91
CA CYS A 564 18.07 13.28 -4.09
C CYS A 564 17.10 13.55 -5.23
N VAL A 565 17.61 13.46 -6.45
CA VAL A 565 16.86 13.41 -7.71
C VAL A 565 17.32 12.14 -8.45
N THR A 566 16.39 11.28 -8.82
CA THR A 566 16.67 10.03 -9.53
C THR A 566 15.72 9.82 -10.71
N LEU A 567 16.15 9.10 -11.74
CA LEU A 567 15.39 8.86 -12.97
C LEU A 567 14.98 7.39 -13.03
N LYS A 568 13.77 7.10 -13.51
CA LYS A 568 13.36 5.73 -13.87
C LYS A 568 13.41 5.52 -15.37
N ASN A 569 12.73 6.41 -16.10
CA ASN A 569 12.55 6.28 -17.54
C ASN A 569 12.66 7.65 -18.21
N GLN A 570 13.22 7.65 -19.42
CA GLN A 570 13.41 8.86 -20.22
C GLN A 570 13.26 8.52 -21.70
N ASN A 571 12.53 9.36 -22.42
CA ASN A 571 12.49 9.39 -23.87
C ASN A 571 12.63 10.85 -24.35
N ASN A 572 12.68 11.07 -25.67
CA ASN A 572 12.91 12.41 -26.22
C ASN A 572 11.77 13.42 -25.95
N HIS A 573 10.59 12.95 -25.51
CA HIS A 573 9.39 13.75 -25.30
C HIS A 573 8.91 13.78 -23.85
N GLU A 574 9.39 12.86 -23.00
CA GLU A 574 8.96 12.67 -21.63
C GLU A 574 10.12 12.22 -20.74
N VAL A 575 10.25 12.89 -19.59
CA VAL A 575 11.21 12.54 -18.52
C VAL A 575 10.45 12.28 -17.23
N ILE A 576 10.58 11.06 -16.68
CA ILE A 576 9.97 10.69 -15.41
C ILE A 576 11.05 10.55 -14.34
N PHE A 577 10.94 11.36 -13.28
CA PHE A 577 11.94 11.43 -12.22
C PHE A 577 11.30 11.50 -10.83
N TRP A 578 12.06 11.10 -9.83
CA TRP A 578 11.67 11.12 -8.42
C TRP A 578 12.57 12.06 -7.64
N THR A 579 11.97 12.74 -6.68
CA THR A 579 12.69 13.54 -5.68
C THR A 579 12.40 13.01 -4.29
N THR A 580 13.41 13.00 -3.42
CA THR A 580 13.23 12.66 -1.99
C THR A 580 13.64 13.82 -1.11
N GLY A 581 12.98 13.98 0.03
CA GLY A 581 13.29 15.06 0.96
C GLY A 581 13.37 14.66 2.43
N ARG A 582 14.02 15.54 3.20
CA ARG A 582 14.13 15.40 4.66
C ARG A 582 12.80 15.61 5.41
N ASP A 583 11.73 15.95 4.69
CA ASP A 583 10.37 15.91 5.17
C ASP A 583 9.78 14.48 5.23
N GLY A 584 10.55 13.49 4.76
CA GLY A 584 10.16 12.09 4.62
C GLY A 584 9.31 11.83 3.37
N CYS A 585 9.06 12.85 2.54
CA CYS A 585 8.29 12.66 1.32
C CYS A 585 9.19 12.23 0.18
N TYR A 586 8.60 11.50 -0.76
CA TYR A 586 9.13 11.27 -2.09
C TYR A 586 8.05 11.58 -3.13
N ILE A 587 8.46 12.19 -4.25
CA ILE A 587 7.55 12.75 -5.24
C ILE A 587 7.99 12.31 -6.62
N GLN A 588 7.08 11.78 -7.41
CA GLN A 588 7.25 11.54 -8.84
C GLN A 588 6.80 12.76 -9.62
N TYR A 589 7.64 13.15 -10.57
CA TYR A 589 7.37 14.18 -11.55
C TYR A 589 7.44 13.58 -12.95
N ARG A 590 6.60 14.10 -13.84
CA ARG A 590 6.62 13.84 -15.27
C ARG A 590 6.83 15.17 -15.98
N LEU A 591 7.82 15.23 -16.86
CA LEU A 591 8.12 16.42 -17.65
C LEU A 591 7.91 16.09 -19.13
N VAL A 592 6.92 16.72 -19.77
CA VAL A 592 6.49 16.43 -21.14
C VAL A 592 6.75 17.61 -22.07
N ARG A 593 7.21 17.35 -23.29
CA ARG A 593 7.39 18.38 -24.33
C ARG A 593 6.10 18.59 -25.13
N ASN A 594 5.55 19.80 -25.08
CA ASN A 594 4.35 20.20 -25.80
C ASN A 594 4.71 20.54 -27.27
N ASN A 595 4.36 19.64 -28.20
CA ASN A 595 4.65 19.82 -29.64
C ASN A 595 3.69 20.79 -30.37
N ASN A 596 2.69 21.37 -29.68
CA ASN A 596 1.62 22.15 -30.32
C ASN A 596 1.93 23.64 -30.60
N ASN A 597 3.15 24.13 -30.36
CA ASN A 597 3.55 25.49 -30.76
C ASN A 597 4.38 25.49 -32.06
N ILE A 598 3.73 25.17 -33.19
CA ILE A 598 4.17 25.57 -34.52
C ILE A 598 3.37 26.81 -34.90
N ASN A 599 3.94 28.00 -34.69
CA ASN A 599 3.79 29.22 -35.51
C ASN A 599 4.24 30.43 -34.69
N ILE A 600 5.55 30.68 -34.66
CA ILE A 600 6.03 32.06 -34.48
C ILE A 600 5.82 32.72 -35.86
N PRO A 601 5.06 33.83 -35.97
CA PRO A 601 4.90 34.50 -37.25
C PRO A 601 6.28 34.97 -37.72
N LYS A 602 6.61 34.65 -38.97
CA LYS A 602 7.73 35.29 -39.67
C LYS A 602 7.45 36.79 -39.67
N ILE A 603 8.28 37.56 -38.98
CA ILE A 603 8.37 39.00 -39.16
C ILE A 603 8.90 39.19 -40.58
N THR A 604 8.03 39.62 -41.49
CA THR A 604 8.40 40.14 -42.81
C THR A 604 8.98 41.54 -42.61
N GLU A 605 10.17 41.72 -43.17
CA GLU A 605 10.84 43.02 -43.34
C GLU A 605 9.91 43.99 -44.08
N GLU A 606 9.61 45.14 -43.47
CA GLU A 606 9.30 46.39 -44.16
C GLU A 606 9.62 47.57 -43.21
N GLU A 607 10.15 48.62 -43.81
CA GLU A 607 10.97 49.69 -43.22
C GLU A 607 10.16 50.84 -42.56
N GLU A 608 10.90 51.64 -41.79
CA GLU A 608 10.71 53.06 -41.41
C GLU A 608 10.15 53.40 -40.00
N ASP A 609 11.10 53.95 -39.21
CA ASP A 609 11.04 55.10 -38.29
C ASP A 609 10.02 55.14 -37.13
N ASP A 610 10.50 54.94 -35.89
CA ASP A 610 10.61 56.01 -34.88
C ASP A 610 11.11 55.49 -33.52
N GLU A 611 11.69 56.41 -32.75
CA GLU A 611 12.59 56.27 -31.61
C GLU A 611 11.98 55.72 -30.29
N GLU A 612 12.87 55.06 -29.51
CA GLU A 612 12.88 54.93 -28.03
C GLU A 612 11.75 54.19 -27.29
N GLU A 613 11.97 52.89 -27.01
CA GLU A 613 11.84 52.24 -25.67
C GLU A 613 12.33 50.77 -25.77
N GLU A 614 13.57 50.48 -25.33
CA GLU A 614 14.07 49.10 -25.19
C GLU A 614 13.36 48.38 -24.02
N GLU A 615 12.16 47.86 -24.25
CA GLU A 615 11.61 46.78 -23.43
C GLU A 615 12.44 45.51 -23.67
N GLN A 616 13.32 45.19 -22.72
CA GLN A 616 13.89 43.85 -22.61
C GLN A 616 12.74 42.84 -22.56
N HIS A 617 12.61 42.00 -23.59
CA HIS A 617 11.85 40.75 -23.54
C HIS A 617 12.44 39.84 -22.44
N VAL A 618 12.05 40.09 -21.20
CA VAL A 618 12.30 39.19 -20.07
C VAL A 618 11.45 37.95 -20.32
N MET A 619 12.07 36.85 -20.73
CA MET A 619 11.44 35.54 -20.66
C MET A 619 10.93 35.35 -19.23
N LYS A 620 9.61 35.28 -19.04
CA LYS A 620 9.02 34.94 -17.74
C LYS A 620 9.50 33.53 -17.38
N SER A 621 10.41 33.44 -16.42
CA SER A 621 10.75 32.16 -15.79
C SER A 621 9.48 31.60 -15.15
N GLY A 622 9.16 30.34 -15.42
CA GLY A 622 8.04 29.65 -14.79
C GLY A 622 8.30 29.45 -13.31
N ILE A 623 8.00 30.47 -12.51
CA ILE A 623 8.06 30.39 -11.05
C ILE A 623 6.68 29.97 -10.56
N ALA A 624 6.55 28.71 -10.18
CA ALA A 624 5.33 28.21 -9.60
C ALA A 624 5.22 28.58 -8.12
N SER A 625 3.97 28.80 -7.71
CA SER A 625 3.58 29.10 -6.34
C SER A 625 3.44 27.82 -5.52
N GLN A 626 3.28 27.97 -4.20
CA GLN A 626 3.17 26.81 -3.32
C GLN A 626 1.82 26.11 -3.51
N GLY A 627 1.82 24.92 -4.11
CA GLY A 627 0.63 24.10 -4.29
C GLY A 627 0.38 23.67 -5.72
N ASP A 628 1.04 24.31 -6.68
CA ASP A 628 0.87 24.03 -8.11
C ASP A 628 1.27 22.58 -8.43
N THR A 629 0.35 21.86 -9.06
CA THR A 629 0.54 20.46 -9.50
C THR A 629 1.05 20.37 -10.94
N MET A 630 0.99 21.47 -11.69
CA MET A 630 1.49 21.57 -13.05
C MET A 630 2.13 22.94 -13.31
N ILE A 631 3.23 22.97 -14.05
CA ILE A 631 3.91 24.18 -14.51
C ILE A 631 4.16 24.04 -16.01
N GLU A 632 3.81 25.06 -16.80
CA GLU A 632 4.16 25.11 -18.23
C GLU A 632 5.11 26.28 -18.50
N THR A 633 6.20 26.03 -19.22
CA THR A 633 7.15 27.07 -19.66
C THR A 633 7.88 26.64 -20.92
N SER A 634 7.95 27.52 -21.92
CA SER A 634 8.73 27.33 -23.15
C SER A 634 8.52 25.98 -23.86
N GLY A 635 7.29 25.47 -23.88
CA GLY A 635 6.95 24.20 -24.52
C GLY A 635 7.24 22.95 -23.67
N TRP A 636 7.56 23.09 -22.38
CA TRP A 636 7.67 22.00 -21.42
C TRP A 636 6.57 22.10 -20.36
N ILE A 637 5.98 20.96 -20.01
CA ILE A 637 4.96 20.81 -18.96
C ILE A 637 5.53 19.90 -17.87
N LEU A 638 5.71 20.44 -16.66
CA LEU A 638 6.10 19.68 -15.48
C LEU A 638 4.85 19.34 -14.67
N GLU A 639 4.55 18.06 -14.52
CA GLU A 639 3.43 17.53 -13.77
C GLU A 639 3.91 16.78 -12.52
N LYS A 640 3.24 17.02 -11.40
CA LYS A 640 3.42 16.26 -10.17
C LYS A 640 2.48 15.06 -10.17
N VAL A 641 2.98 13.91 -10.60
CA VAL A 641 2.22 12.66 -10.79
C VAL A 641 1.83 12.04 -9.45
N TYR A 642 2.80 11.89 -8.56
CA TYR A 642 2.62 11.12 -7.34
C TYR A 642 3.42 11.75 -6.19
N ARG A 643 2.83 11.79 -5.00
CA ARG A 643 3.53 12.20 -3.77
C ARG A 643 3.12 11.29 -2.65
N ASN A 644 4.09 10.69 -1.99
CA ASN A 644 3.86 9.90 -0.80
C ASN A 644 4.95 10.18 0.25
N LYS A 645 4.80 9.60 1.43
CA LYS A 645 5.65 9.85 2.59
C LYS A 645 5.91 8.55 3.33
N VAL A 646 7.17 8.32 3.72
CA VAL A 646 7.52 7.16 4.54
C VAL A 646 6.86 7.21 5.91
N THR A 647 6.59 6.04 6.48
CA THR A 647 5.95 5.87 7.79
C THR A 647 6.84 6.36 8.93
N LYS A 648 8.17 6.18 8.79
CA LYS A 648 9.17 6.51 9.82
C LYS A 648 10.40 7.17 9.21
N GLY A 649 10.97 8.10 9.99
CA GLY A 649 12.22 8.75 9.64
C GLY A 649 12.08 9.81 8.55
N TRP A 650 13.20 10.12 7.92
CA TRP A 650 13.28 11.01 6.77
C TRP A 650 14.14 10.39 5.69
N LEU A 651 13.97 10.87 4.45
CA LEU A 651 14.70 10.36 3.30
C LEU A 651 15.92 11.23 3.01
N GLU A 652 17.00 10.57 2.60
CA GLU A 652 18.21 11.22 2.09
C GLU A 652 18.60 10.73 0.68
N GLY A 653 17.97 9.67 0.16
CA GLY A 653 18.27 9.14 -1.16
C GLY A 653 17.19 8.25 -1.74
N ALA A 654 17.26 8.02 -3.05
CA ALA A 654 16.47 7.02 -3.76
C ALA A 654 17.29 6.39 -4.90
N LEU A 655 17.10 5.10 -5.14
CA LEU A 655 17.77 4.32 -6.17
C LEU A 655 16.74 3.49 -6.94
N TRP A 656 16.87 3.45 -8.26
CA TRP A 656 16.17 2.48 -9.11
C TRP A 656 17.14 1.35 -9.43
N ILE A 657 16.80 0.13 -9.04
CA ILE A 657 17.56 -1.10 -9.29
C ILE A 657 16.54 -2.19 -9.63
N ASP A 658 16.79 -3.01 -10.65
CA ASP A 658 15.87 -4.07 -11.11
C ASP A 658 14.39 -3.62 -11.28
N ASP A 659 14.16 -2.40 -11.76
CA ASP A 659 12.83 -1.76 -11.86
C ASP A 659 12.06 -1.59 -10.53
N GLU A 660 12.76 -1.63 -9.39
CA GLU A 660 12.21 -1.36 -8.06
C GLU A 660 12.83 -0.08 -7.46
N LEU A 661 11.99 0.69 -6.75
CA LEU A 661 12.39 1.91 -6.07
C LEU A 661 12.85 1.60 -4.63
N LEU A 662 14.14 1.78 -4.38
CA LEU A 662 14.71 1.72 -3.04
C LEU A 662 14.84 3.12 -2.46
N LEU A 663 14.25 3.34 -1.30
CA LEU A 663 14.34 4.58 -0.53
C LEU A 663 15.41 4.44 0.55
N LEU A 664 16.30 5.43 0.62
CA LEU A 664 17.39 5.50 1.59
C LEU A 664 17.06 6.58 2.61
N GLY A 665 17.08 6.23 3.89
CA GLY A 665 16.68 7.15 4.92
C GLY A 665 17.30 6.88 6.28
N PHE A 666 16.91 7.72 7.24
CA PHE A 666 17.35 7.59 8.62
C PHE A 666 16.17 7.66 9.56
N TYR A 667 16.20 6.80 10.58
CA TYR A 667 15.33 6.86 11.72
C TYR A 667 16.18 6.94 12.99
N ARG A 668 16.12 8.08 13.68
CA ARG A 668 16.99 8.41 14.82
C ARG A 668 18.48 8.31 14.46
N LYS A 669 19.19 7.28 14.95
CA LYS A 669 20.62 7.04 14.73
C LYS A 669 20.89 5.88 13.76
N ARG A 670 19.85 5.35 13.10
CA ARG A 670 19.94 4.21 12.19
C ARG A 670 19.71 4.65 10.75
N PHE A 671 20.48 4.08 9.84
CA PHE A 671 20.27 4.13 8.41
C PHE A 671 19.36 2.98 8.00
N PHE A 672 18.40 3.20 7.11
CA PHE A 672 17.56 2.14 6.56
C PHE A 672 17.52 2.19 5.04
N VAL A 673 17.31 1.01 4.44
CA VAL A 673 16.96 0.85 3.02
C VAL A 673 15.56 0.26 2.98
N TYR A 674 14.62 0.98 2.39
CA TYR A 674 13.22 0.56 2.26
C TYR A 674 12.90 0.29 0.80
N ASN A 675 12.41 -0.90 0.49
CA ASN A 675 11.90 -1.19 -0.85
C ASN A 675 10.47 -0.65 -0.93
N GLU A 676 10.29 0.49 -1.61
CA GLU A 676 8.99 1.13 -1.73
C GLU A 676 8.05 0.32 -2.60
N THR A 677 8.57 -0.28 -3.68
CA THR A 677 7.80 -1.06 -4.64
C THR A 677 7.16 -2.28 -3.97
N LYS A 678 7.89 -2.96 -3.08
CA LYS A 678 7.39 -4.13 -2.33
C LYS A 678 6.89 -3.82 -0.93
N THR A 679 7.01 -2.56 -0.49
CA THR A 679 6.53 -2.03 0.80
C THR A 679 7.12 -2.72 2.04
N PHE A 680 8.46 -2.86 2.11
CA PHE A 680 9.12 -3.39 3.31
C PHE A 680 10.57 -2.88 3.48
N GLU A 681 11.07 -2.91 4.72
CA GLU A 681 12.46 -2.57 5.05
C GLU A 681 13.42 -3.73 4.74
N LEU A 682 14.45 -3.47 3.93
CA LEU A 682 15.46 -4.46 3.53
C LEU A 682 16.57 -4.61 4.57
N VAL A 683 17.04 -3.50 5.14
CA VAL A 683 18.11 -3.47 6.14
C VAL A 683 18.05 -2.20 6.98
N SER A 684 18.48 -2.29 8.25
CA SER A 684 18.61 -1.14 9.16
C SER A 684 19.87 -1.23 10.00
N ILE A 685 20.78 -0.26 9.86
CA ILE A 685 22.15 -0.28 10.40
C ILE A 685 22.35 0.87 11.40
N ALA A 686 22.88 0.58 12.58
CA ALA A 686 23.19 1.60 13.59
C ALA A 686 24.49 2.37 13.27
N CYS A 687 24.35 3.58 12.74
CA CYS A 687 25.47 4.39 12.23
C CYS A 687 25.75 5.69 13.00
N GLY A 688 24.84 6.07 13.92
CA GLY A 688 24.93 7.33 14.66
C GLY A 688 24.15 8.50 14.03
N GLY A 689 23.42 8.26 12.93
CA GLY A 689 22.52 9.23 12.29
C GLY A 689 23.10 9.96 11.07
N ALA A 690 22.24 10.67 10.34
CA ALA A 690 22.55 11.25 9.02
C ALA A 690 23.53 12.43 9.00
N HIS A 691 23.88 13.00 10.15
CA HIS A 691 24.70 14.22 10.24
C HIS A 691 26.19 13.99 9.95
N ARG A 692 26.59 12.73 9.71
CA ARG A 692 27.97 12.32 9.42
C ARG A 692 28.06 11.91 7.95
N ARG A 693 29.27 11.85 7.40
CA ARG A 693 29.46 11.37 6.03
C ARG A 693 29.11 9.88 5.95
N TRP A 694 28.27 9.52 5.00
CA TRP A 694 27.88 8.15 4.68
C TRP A 694 27.69 8.00 3.18
N GLN A 695 27.81 6.78 2.67
CA GLN A 695 27.45 6.40 1.29
C GLN A 695 26.92 4.97 1.26
N PHE A 696 26.04 4.70 0.29
CA PHE A 696 25.43 3.39 0.09
C PHE A 696 25.50 3.01 -1.39
N LYS A 697 25.83 1.75 -1.69
CA LYS A 697 25.75 1.16 -3.03
C LYS A 697 25.20 -0.26 -2.96
N ALA A 698 24.45 -0.64 -3.99
CA ALA A 698 23.94 -1.99 -4.18
C ALA A 698 23.95 -2.34 -5.67
N THR A 699 24.13 -3.63 -6.00
CA THR A 699 24.06 -4.12 -7.39
C THR A 699 22.69 -4.65 -7.78
N ASP A 700 21.89 -5.05 -6.79
CA ASP A 700 20.59 -5.68 -6.97
C ASP A 700 19.64 -5.29 -5.81
N THR A 701 18.34 -5.50 -6.03
CA THR A 701 17.27 -5.20 -5.07
C THR A 701 17.24 -6.10 -3.84
N LYS A 702 17.84 -7.30 -3.91
CA LYS A 702 17.97 -8.24 -2.78
C LYS A 702 19.13 -7.87 -1.85
N LEU A 703 19.95 -6.89 -2.27
CA LEU A 703 21.17 -6.47 -1.60
C LEU A 703 22.17 -7.64 -1.45
N ASN A 704 22.25 -8.55 -2.45
CA ASN A 704 23.23 -9.64 -2.39
C ASN A 704 24.66 -9.09 -2.33
N LEU A 705 24.93 -8.05 -3.11
CA LEU A 705 26.14 -7.24 -3.06
C LEU A 705 25.76 -5.79 -2.75
N ALA A 706 25.89 -5.42 -1.48
CA ALA A 706 25.57 -4.07 -1.02
C ALA A 706 26.54 -3.62 0.06
N THR A 707 26.88 -2.33 0.02
CA THR A 707 27.85 -1.74 0.95
C THR A 707 27.34 -0.43 1.48
N PHE A 708 27.40 -0.30 2.81
CA PHE A 708 27.09 0.93 3.52
C PHE A 708 28.31 1.39 4.31
N THR A 709 28.87 2.53 3.93
CA THR A 709 30.07 3.10 4.57
C THR A 709 29.73 4.38 5.28
N PHE A 710 30.20 4.57 6.51
CA PHE A 710 29.89 5.75 7.33
C PHE A 710 30.99 6.08 8.34
N VAL A 711 31.02 7.33 8.80
CA VAL A 711 31.94 7.77 9.86
C VAL A 711 31.24 7.71 11.22
N ARG A 712 31.88 7.07 12.20
CA ARG A 712 31.41 7.02 13.60
C ARG A 712 32.60 7.12 14.56
N LYS A 713 32.51 7.99 15.57
CA LYS A 713 33.59 8.23 16.56
C LYS A 713 34.96 8.50 15.88
N GLU A 714 34.98 9.32 14.83
CA GLU A 714 36.18 9.67 14.03
C GLU A 714 36.84 8.51 13.24
N GLN A 715 36.22 7.32 13.24
CA GLN A 715 36.65 6.16 12.46
C GLN A 715 35.70 5.89 11.31
N LEU A 716 36.23 5.33 10.22
CA LEU A 716 35.46 4.91 9.06
C LEU A 716 35.06 3.45 9.23
N TYR A 717 33.75 3.17 9.14
CA TYR A 717 33.20 1.83 9.16
C TYR A 717 32.54 1.51 7.83
N ALA A 718 32.62 0.26 7.43
CA ALA A 718 31.91 -0.27 6.28
C ALA A 718 31.18 -1.55 6.68
N TYR A 719 29.89 -1.62 6.34
CA TYR A 719 29.12 -2.84 6.32
C TYR A 719 29.16 -3.38 4.89
N PHE A 720 29.83 -4.51 4.70
CA PHE A 720 29.91 -5.21 3.41
C PHE A 720 28.97 -6.41 3.43
N ARG A 721 28.02 -6.44 2.51
CA ARG A 721 27.17 -7.60 2.28
C ARG A 721 27.60 -8.27 0.99
N ASN A 722 28.02 -9.52 1.09
CA ASN A 722 28.44 -10.36 -0.03
C ASN A 722 27.80 -11.75 0.13
N GLU A 723 26.52 -11.84 -0.21
CA GLU A 723 25.72 -13.06 -0.12
C GLU A 723 25.22 -13.45 -1.51
N SER A 724 26.04 -14.19 -2.27
CA SER A 724 25.67 -14.70 -3.61
C SER A 724 24.63 -15.84 -3.57
N SER A 725 24.24 -16.32 -2.40
CA SER A 725 23.22 -17.35 -2.21
C SER A 725 21.96 -16.77 -1.58
N THR A 726 20.83 -17.01 -2.23
CA THR A 726 19.45 -16.73 -1.77
C THR A 726 19.15 -17.40 -0.42
N HIS A 727 19.61 -16.81 0.69
CA HIS A 727 19.53 -17.45 2.01
C HIS A 727 18.10 -17.50 2.59
N GLY A 728 17.17 -16.69 2.08
CA GLY A 728 15.77 -16.72 2.52
C GLY A 728 14.96 -17.89 1.97
N GLY A 729 15.42 -18.63 0.95
CA GLY A 729 14.64 -19.74 0.37
C GLY A 729 13.43 -19.32 -0.48
N PHE A 730 13.18 -18.04 -0.72
CA PHE A 730 12.06 -17.53 -1.52
C PHE A 730 12.44 -16.42 -2.52
N ASN A 731 11.70 -16.31 -3.63
CA ASN A 731 11.93 -15.31 -4.68
C ASN A 731 11.33 -13.93 -4.35
N SER A 732 10.23 -13.91 -3.60
CA SER A 732 9.49 -12.70 -3.22
C SER A 732 9.11 -12.79 -1.75
N THR A 733 9.19 -11.67 -1.02
CA THR A 733 8.65 -11.53 0.34
C THR A 733 7.12 -11.46 0.33
N VAL A 734 6.49 -11.35 -0.84
CA VAL A 734 5.04 -11.22 -1.00
C VAL A 734 4.51 -12.44 -1.74
N ILE A 735 3.65 -13.22 -1.07
CA ILE A 735 2.90 -14.32 -1.69
C ILE A 735 1.55 -13.79 -2.22
N GLN A 736 0.86 -12.99 -1.40
CA GLN A 736 -0.39 -12.34 -1.76
C GLN A 736 -0.31 -10.87 -1.35
N ASP A 737 -0.65 -9.97 -2.28
CA ASP A 737 -0.66 -8.53 -2.04
C ASP A 737 -1.72 -8.13 -1.02
N ASN A 738 -1.48 -6.99 -0.36
CA ASN A 738 -2.43 -6.44 0.59
C ASN A 738 -3.61 -5.79 -0.16
N PHE A 739 -4.84 -6.06 0.29
CA PHE A 739 -6.04 -5.28 -0.01
C PHE A 739 -6.10 -4.05 0.91
N HIS A 740 -7.16 -3.85 1.70
CA HIS A 740 -7.25 -2.86 2.76
C HIS A 740 -7.17 -3.52 4.13
N GLY A 741 -6.44 -2.93 5.07
CA GLY A 741 -6.38 -3.41 6.46
C GLY A 741 -7.48 -2.87 7.38
N ARG A 742 -8.48 -2.20 6.80
CA ARG A 742 -9.63 -1.55 7.46
C ARG A 742 -10.87 -1.75 6.60
N ASP A 743 -12.02 -1.35 7.13
CA ASP A 743 -13.29 -1.42 6.43
C ASP A 743 -13.27 -0.55 5.17
N VAL A 744 -13.62 -1.16 4.04
CA VAL A 744 -13.82 -0.49 2.75
C VAL A 744 -15.22 0.09 2.75
N ARG A 745 -15.43 1.27 2.15
CA ARG A 745 -16.75 1.93 2.12
C ARG A 745 -17.25 2.20 0.71
N ALA A 746 -16.35 2.21 -0.27
CA ALA A 746 -16.68 2.41 -1.66
C ALA A 746 -15.84 1.47 -2.53
N ILE A 747 -16.48 0.91 -3.55
CA ILE A 747 -15.86 0.08 -4.58
C ILE A 747 -16.50 0.42 -5.94
N ARG A 748 -15.70 0.46 -7.00
CA ARG A 748 -16.17 0.74 -8.36
C ARG A 748 -15.35 -0.01 -9.39
N TYR A 749 -15.99 -0.84 -10.21
CA TYR A 749 -15.35 -1.44 -11.38
C TYR A 749 -15.01 -0.37 -12.42
N LEU A 750 -13.85 -0.51 -13.05
CA LEU A 750 -13.33 0.47 -14.01
C LEU A 750 -13.30 -0.06 -15.45
N ASN A 751 -13.57 -1.36 -15.67
CA ASN A 751 -13.43 -1.97 -17.00
C ASN A 751 -14.33 -1.32 -18.06
N SER A 752 -15.59 -1.00 -17.77
CA SER A 752 -16.47 -0.32 -18.73
C SER A 752 -15.88 0.98 -19.28
N THR A 753 -15.00 1.61 -18.49
CA THR A 753 -14.33 2.87 -18.78
C THR A 753 -12.96 2.67 -19.43
N ILE A 754 -12.33 1.52 -19.21
CA ILE A 754 -10.98 1.19 -19.69
C ILE A 754 -11.00 0.26 -20.92
N THR A 755 -11.65 -0.90 -20.82
CA THR A 755 -11.76 -1.90 -21.89
C THR A 755 -12.94 -2.86 -21.67
N ASN A 756 -13.63 -3.21 -22.76
CA ASN A 756 -14.65 -4.25 -22.79
C ASN A 756 -14.13 -5.60 -23.33
N ASP A 757 -12.83 -5.70 -23.63
CA ASP A 757 -12.24 -6.95 -24.14
C ASP A 757 -12.06 -7.95 -22.98
N PRO A 758 -12.76 -9.11 -22.97
CA PRO A 758 -12.72 -10.09 -21.89
C PRO A 758 -11.38 -10.82 -21.72
N SER A 759 -10.40 -10.59 -22.60
CA SER A 759 -9.04 -11.10 -22.44
C SER A 759 -8.21 -10.32 -21.41
N PHE A 760 -8.69 -9.16 -20.96
CA PHE A 760 -8.03 -8.33 -19.94
C PHE A 760 -8.51 -8.65 -18.52
N PRO A 761 -7.73 -8.32 -17.49
CA PRO A 761 -8.16 -8.49 -16.10
C PRO A 761 -9.31 -7.55 -15.74
N LEU A 762 -10.11 -7.94 -14.75
CA LEU A 762 -11.02 -7.01 -14.08
C LEU A 762 -10.21 -6.05 -13.22
N VAL A 763 -10.50 -4.76 -13.36
CA VAL A 763 -9.86 -3.65 -12.66
C VAL A 763 -10.92 -2.89 -11.87
N PHE A 764 -10.62 -2.58 -10.63
CA PHE A 764 -11.53 -1.82 -9.79
C PHE A 764 -10.77 -0.88 -8.84
N ALA A 765 -11.45 0.20 -8.46
CA ALA A 765 -11.01 1.10 -7.41
C ALA A 765 -11.72 0.76 -6.10
N SER A 766 -11.01 0.87 -4.98
CA SER A 766 -11.59 0.72 -3.64
C SER A 766 -11.02 1.74 -2.66
N ALA A 767 -11.84 2.15 -1.70
CA ALA A 767 -11.44 3.07 -0.65
C ALA A 767 -12.32 2.94 0.60
N GLY A 768 -11.80 3.36 1.75
CA GLY A 768 -12.57 3.34 2.98
C GLY A 768 -11.92 4.02 4.17
N GLU A 769 -11.96 3.36 5.32
CA GLU A 769 -11.56 3.93 6.61
C GLU A 769 -10.05 4.15 6.77
N ASP A 770 -9.23 3.50 5.94
CA ASP A 770 -7.78 3.72 5.92
C ASP A 770 -7.35 4.98 5.17
N THR A 771 -8.31 5.74 4.61
CA THR A 771 -8.11 7.02 3.90
C THR A 771 -7.24 6.88 2.64
N VAL A 772 -7.12 5.67 2.09
CA VAL A 772 -6.32 5.37 0.90
C VAL A 772 -7.25 4.96 -0.23
N LEU A 773 -7.07 5.57 -1.39
CA LEU A 773 -7.64 5.09 -2.65
C LEU A 773 -6.71 4.06 -3.25
N LYS A 774 -7.21 2.86 -3.58
CA LYS A 774 -6.42 1.79 -4.18
C LYS A 774 -7.04 1.30 -5.48
N PHE A 775 -6.16 0.82 -6.36
CA PHE A 775 -6.52 0.20 -7.62
C PHE A 775 -6.05 -1.25 -7.60
N HIS A 776 -6.95 -2.15 -7.94
CA HIS A 776 -6.72 -3.59 -7.89
C HIS A 776 -7.05 -4.22 -9.23
N GLN A 777 -6.42 -5.38 -9.48
CA GLN A 777 -6.79 -6.23 -10.60
C GLN A 777 -6.85 -7.70 -10.20
N TYR A 778 -7.70 -8.46 -10.90
CA TYR A 778 -7.70 -9.91 -10.89
C TYR A 778 -8.20 -10.47 -12.23
N ILE A 779 -7.71 -11.65 -12.61
CA ILE A 779 -8.17 -12.37 -13.81
C ILE A 779 -9.14 -13.46 -13.37
N PRO A 780 -10.41 -13.49 -13.82
CA PRO A 780 -11.41 -14.46 -13.35
C PRO A 780 -11.16 -15.94 -13.77
N SER A 781 -10.22 -16.63 -13.13
CA SER A 781 -9.89 -18.06 -13.34
C SER A 781 -9.69 -18.84 -12.00
N PHE A 782 -9.47 -20.16 -12.06
CA PHE A 782 -9.33 -20.99 -10.84
C PHE A 782 -8.08 -20.65 -10.00
N ASN A 783 -7.10 -19.93 -10.58
CA ASN A 783 -5.87 -19.47 -9.94
C ASN A 783 -5.76 -17.93 -9.96
N THR A 784 -6.86 -17.24 -9.67
CA THR A 784 -6.91 -15.77 -9.64
C THR A 784 -5.82 -15.18 -8.75
N LYS A 785 -4.80 -14.57 -9.38
CA LYS A 785 -3.85 -13.72 -8.65
C LYS A 785 -4.52 -12.37 -8.42
N PHE A 786 -4.71 -12.03 -7.14
CA PHE A 786 -5.06 -10.69 -6.71
C PHE A 786 -3.80 -9.82 -6.72
N ALA A 787 -3.87 -8.64 -7.34
CA ALA A 787 -2.76 -7.69 -7.34
C ALA A 787 -3.24 -6.27 -7.05
N THR A 788 -2.40 -5.52 -6.33
CA THR A 788 -2.61 -4.08 -6.10
C THR A 788 -1.73 -3.31 -7.08
N LEU A 789 -2.35 -2.56 -7.98
CA LEU A 789 -1.66 -1.80 -9.03
C LEU A 789 -1.03 -0.52 -8.50
N SER A 790 -1.81 0.26 -7.75
CA SER A 790 -1.37 1.52 -7.19
C SER A 790 -2.19 1.93 -5.97
N SER A 791 -1.65 2.84 -5.17
CA SER A 791 -2.32 3.39 -3.99
C SER A 791 -2.04 4.87 -3.84
N VAL A 792 -3.07 5.65 -3.54
CA VAL A 792 -3.02 7.11 -3.43
C VAL A 792 -3.49 7.52 -2.04
N ARG A 793 -2.62 8.21 -1.28
CA ARG A 793 -2.92 8.70 0.07
C ARG A 793 -3.01 10.23 0.07
N LYS A 794 -4.22 10.75 -0.08
CA LYS A 794 -4.49 12.19 -0.16
C LYS A 794 -5.63 12.67 0.74
N HIS A 795 -6.71 11.92 0.79
CA HIS A 795 -7.80 12.17 1.73
C HIS A 795 -7.28 12.19 3.16
N LYS A 796 -7.74 13.16 3.95
CA LYS A 796 -7.41 13.26 5.39
C LYS A 796 -8.36 12.45 6.25
N SER A 797 -9.41 11.94 5.64
CA SER A 797 -10.54 11.28 6.29
C SER A 797 -11.04 10.09 5.48
N VAL A 798 -12.07 9.42 5.98
CA VAL A 798 -12.68 8.25 5.34
C VAL A 798 -13.21 8.65 3.97
N ILE A 799 -12.84 7.87 2.95
CA ILE A 799 -13.42 7.99 1.61
C ILE A 799 -14.75 7.24 1.63
N LYS A 800 -15.83 7.92 1.27
CA LYS A 800 -17.21 7.45 1.42
C LYS A 800 -17.83 6.95 0.12
N SER A 801 -17.50 7.59 -1.00
CA SER A 801 -18.05 7.23 -2.29
C SER A 801 -17.03 7.42 -3.41
N ILE A 802 -17.16 6.61 -4.45
CA ILE A 802 -16.33 6.59 -5.66
C ILE A 802 -17.28 6.50 -6.84
N ASP A 803 -17.08 7.37 -7.83
CA ASP A 803 -17.77 7.25 -9.11
C ASP A 803 -16.85 7.62 -10.27
N THR A 804 -17.21 7.24 -11.49
CA THR A 804 -16.38 7.42 -12.69
C THR A 804 -17.16 8.15 -13.77
N SER A 805 -16.43 8.89 -14.61
CA SER A 805 -17.01 9.53 -15.77
C SER A 805 -16.05 9.50 -16.94
N GLN A 806 -16.58 9.25 -18.15
CA GLN A 806 -15.81 9.30 -19.38
C GLN A 806 -16.12 10.60 -20.14
N GLY A 807 -15.13 11.49 -20.24
CA GLY A 807 -15.20 12.73 -21.01
C GLY A 807 -14.18 12.72 -22.14
N ILE A 808 -13.38 13.78 -22.24
CA ILE A 808 -12.16 13.80 -23.07
C ILE A 808 -11.14 12.83 -22.48
N ASP A 809 -11.04 12.80 -21.16
CA ASP A 809 -10.23 11.88 -20.40
C ASP A 809 -11.11 10.90 -19.59
N THR A 810 -10.48 9.84 -19.06
CA THR A 810 -11.12 8.95 -18.09
C THR A 810 -10.94 9.52 -16.69
N LEU A 811 -12.05 9.89 -16.05
CA LEU A 811 -12.04 10.51 -14.73
C LEU A 811 -12.65 9.64 -13.65
N LEU A 812 -12.12 9.79 -12.44
CA LEU A 812 -12.61 9.18 -11.21
C LEU A 812 -12.87 10.30 -10.19
N PHE A 813 -13.97 10.24 -9.48
CA PHE A 813 -14.34 11.17 -8.43
C PHE A 813 -14.41 10.44 -7.10
N THR A 814 -13.87 11.05 -6.05
CA THR A 814 -13.92 10.47 -4.70
C THR A 814 -14.31 11.52 -3.68
N SER A 815 -15.17 11.13 -2.73
CA SER A 815 -15.71 12.03 -1.71
C SER A 815 -15.48 11.50 -0.29
N GLY A 816 -15.45 12.40 0.70
CA GLY A 816 -15.20 12.05 2.09
C GLY A 816 -15.67 13.10 3.10
N ALA A 817 -15.12 13.03 4.31
CA ALA A 817 -15.39 14.04 5.34
C ALA A 817 -14.67 15.36 5.05
N ARG A 818 -15.06 16.43 5.76
CA ARG A 818 -14.52 17.79 5.58
C ARG A 818 -14.73 18.34 4.17
N GLU A 819 -15.84 17.94 3.55
CA GLU A 819 -16.19 18.26 2.17
C GLU A 819 -15.06 17.95 1.16
N GLU A 820 -14.24 16.93 1.44
CA GLU A 820 -13.19 16.50 0.52
C GLU A 820 -13.86 15.83 -0.70
N LEU A 821 -13.90 16.52 -1.84
CA LEU A 821 -14.30 15.99 -3.14
C LEU A 821 -13.19 16.22 -4.15
N TRP A 822 -12.66 15.13 -4.68
CA TRP A 822 -11.50 15.11 -5.57
C TRP A 822 -11.87 14.54 -6.93
N CYS A 823 -11.33 15.13 -7.99
CA CYS A 823 -11.29 14.57 -9.33
C CYS A 823 -9.88 14.03 -9.62
N TRP A 824 -9.82 12.81 -10.13
CA TRP A 824 -8.61 12.12 -10.55
C TRP A 824 -8.69 11.81 -12.03
N LYS A 825 -7.56 11.92 -12.74
CA LYS A 825 -7.42 11.45 -14.11
C LYS A 825 -6.77 10.07 -14.09
N LEU A 826 -7.39 9.10 -14.76
CA LEU A 826 -6.85 7.76 -14.92
C LEU A 826 -6.18 7.64 -16.29
N GLU A 827 -4.93 7.18 -16.27
CA GLU A 827 -4.17 6.83 -17.47
C GLU A 827 -3.81 5.36 -17.41
N VAL A 828 -4.30 4.59 -18.38
CA VAL A 828 -4.05 3.14 -18.45
C VAL A 828 -3.29 2.83 -19.71
N THR A 829 -2.09 2.27 -19.57
CA THR A 829 -1.30 1.79 -20.71
C THR A 829 -1.63 0.33 -20.95
N MET A 830 -2.28 0.04 -22.07
CA MET A 830 -2.64 -1.33 -22.42
C MET A 830 -1.49 -2.04 -23.15
N PRO A 831 -1.01 -3.20 -22.68
CA PRO A 831 -0.07 -4.01 -23.43
C PRO A 831 -0.74 -4.60 -24.68
N THR A 832 0.03 -4.80 -25.76
CA THR A 832 -0.46 -5.39 -27.02
C THR A 832 -0.87 -6.85 -26.88
N HIS A 833 -0.22 -7.58 -25.97
CA HIS A 833 -0.55 -8.95 -25.59
C HIS A 833 -0.36 -9.12 -24.08
N MET A 834 -1.43 -9.47 -23.36
CA MET A 834 -1.39 -9.85 -21.95
C MET A 834 -0.94 -11.31 -21.81
N LYS A 835 0.06 -11.58 -20.98
CA LYS A 835 0.34 -12.92 -20.45
C LYS A 835 -0.28 -13.08 -19.06
N GLU A 836 -0.49 -14.33 -18.65
CA GLU A 836 -0.97 -14.64 -17.31
C GLU A 836 0.03 -14.11 -16.25
N GLY A 837 -0.44 -13.19 -15.41
CA GLY A 837 0.36 -12.56 -14.35
C GLY A 837 0.88 -11.16 -14.68
N ASP A 838 0.70 -10.66 -15.90
CA ASP A 838 1.05 -9.28 -16.26
C ASP A 838 0.15 -8.29 -15.50
N LEU A 839 0.76 -7.19 -15.05
CA LEU A 839 0.07 -6.10 -14.36
C LEU A 839 -0.20 -4.96 -15.34
N LEU A 840 -1.39 -4.38 -15.27
CA LEU A 840 -1.69 -3.14 -15.97
C LEU A 840 -0.90 -1.98 -15.37
N ASP A 841 -0.36 -1.13 -16.23
CA ASP A 841 0.21 0.15 -15.81
C ASP A 841 -0.91 1.18 -15.73
N LEU A 842 -1.43 1.38 -14.52
CA LEU A 842 -2.50 2.33 -14.20
C LEU A 842 -1.92 3.46 -13.35
N ASN A 843 -1.94 4.66 -13.92
CA ASN A 843 -1.59 5.90 -13.24
C ASN A 843 -2.86 6.67 -12.85
N CYS A 844 -2.88 7.17 -11.61
CA CYS A 844 -3.96 7.98 -11.06
C CYS A 844 -3.41 9.36 -10.67
N LEU A 845 -3.76 10.36 -11.46
CA LEU A 845 -3.28 11.73 -11.34
C LEU A 845 -4.27 12.59 -10.56
N GLU A 846 -3.75 13.44 -9.66
CA GLU A 846 -4.55 14.49 -9.02
C GLU A 846 -4.94 15.53 -10.08
N TRP A 847 -6.23 15.62 -10.40
CA TRP A 847 -6.71 16.46 -11.49
C TRP A 847 -7.28 17.78 -11.00
N ALA A 848 -8.22 17.73 -10.06
CA ALA A 848 -8.84 18.91 -9.44
C ALA A 848 -9.41 18.59 -8.05
N VAL A 849 -9.66 19.64 -7.26
CA VAL A 849 -10.34 19.56 -5.96
C VAL A 849 -11.54 20.50 -5.98
N CYS A 850 -12.67 20.04 -5.48
CA CYS A 850 -13.88 20.84 -5.38
C CYS A 850 -13.76 21.85 -4.23
N PRO A 851 -14.20 23.12 -4.41
CA PRO A 851 -14.23 24.10 -3.33
C PRO A 851 -15.14 23.68 -2.16
N THR A 852 -14.71 23.97 -0.94
CA THR A 852 -15.53 23.79 0.26
C THR A 852 -16.46 24.98 0.46
N VAL A 853 -17.76 24.73 0.60
CA VAL A 853 -18.78 25.79 0.68
C VAL A 853 -19.48 25.81 2.05
N SER A 854 -19.49 24.69 2.79
CA SER A 854 -20.18 24.65 4.07
C SER A 854 -19.40 25.43 5.14
N GLN A 855 -20.15 26.07 6.03
CA GLN A 855 -19.56 26.82 7.15
C GLN A 855 -19.03 25.90 8.25
N VAL A 856 -19.55 24.66 8.32
CA VAL A 856 -19.17 23.66 9.31
C VAL A 856 -18.07 22.78 8.74
N ILE A 857 -16.87 22.89 9.32
CA ILE A 857 -15.65 22.18 8.88
C ILE A 857 -15.82 20.65 8.88
N GLU A 858 -16.72 20.11 9.73
CA GLU A 858 -16.95 18.68 9.85
C GLU A 858 -18.02 18.12 8.89
N THR A 859 -18.58 18.94 8.00
CA THR A 859 -19.58 18.47 7.04
C THR A 859 -18.99 17.38 6.15
N ARG A 860 -19.74 16.27 5.98
CA ARG A 860 -19.31 15.11 5.21
C ARG A 860 -20.12 15.05 3.93
N ILE A 861 -19.44 14.76 2.82
CA ILE A 861 -20.11 14.28 1.61
C ILE A 861 -20.33 12.79 1.83
N MET A 862 -21.60 12.40 1.87
CA MET A 862 -22.02 11.06 2.25
C MET A 862 -22.08 10.15 1.04
N ASP A 863 -22.48 10.70 -0.11
CA ASP A 863 -22.49 10.00 -1.38
C ASP A 863 -22.41 10.98 -2.55
N ILE A 864 -21.93 10.49 -3.70
CA ILE A 864 -21.84 11.25 -4.95
C ILE A 864 -22.38 10.44 -6.12
N THR A 865 -22.81 11.15 -7.15
CA THR A 865 -23.18 10.56 -8.44
C THR A 865 -22.69 11.45 -9.58
N VAL A 866 -22.17 10.86 -10.65
CA VAL A 866 -21.45 11.59 -11.69
C VAL A 866 -21.96 11.22 -13.10
N TYR A 867 -22.09 12.23 -13.96
CA TYR A 867 -22.52 12.07 -15.36
C TYR A 867 -21.74 12.99 -16.30
N ALA A 868 -21.25 12.47 -17.43
CA ALA A 868 -20.68 13.29 -18.49
C ALA A 868 -21.80 13.91 -19.34
N ILE A 869 -22.18 15.15 -19.03
CA ILE A 869 -23.28 15.83 -19.71
C ILE A 869 -22.92 16.32 -21.12
N ASP A 870 -21.66 16.74 -21.31
CA ASP A 870 -21.12 17.02 -22.63
C ASP A 870 -19.67 16.48 -22.70
N PRO A 871 -19.52 15.19 -23.07
CA PRO A 871 -18.21 14.55 -23.15
C PRO A 871 -17.27 15.25 -24.14
N THR A 872 -17.82 15.90 -25.18
CA THR A 872 -17.02 16.55 -26.23
C THR A 872 -16.41 17.87 -25.76
N ARG A 873 -17.14 18.61 -24.91
CA ARG A 873 -16.64 19.81 -24.25
C ARG A 873 -15.86 19.50 -22.98
N GLY A 874 -15.95 18.28 -22.45
CA GLY A 874 -15.35 17.86 -21.20
C GLY A 874 -16.13 18.42 -20.00
N LEU A 875 -17.46 18.33 -20.03
CA LEU A 875 -18.32 18.82 -18.96
C LEU A 875 -18.98 17.65 -18.23
N HIS A 876 -18.86 17.66 -16.91
CA HIS A 876 -19.34 16.61 -16.01
C HIS A 876 -20.22 17.19 -14.92
N LEU A 877 -21.34 16.56 -14.66
CA LEU A 877 -22.17 16.83 -13.50
C LEU A 877 -21.75 15.95 -12.34
N VAL A 878 -21.64 16.55 -11.16
CA VAL A 878 -21.36 15.84 -9.90
C VAL A 878 -22.44 16.24 -8.90
N GLY A 879 -23.36 15.33 -8.64
CA GLY A 879 -24.31 15.45 -7.55
C GLY A 879 -23.69 14.97 -6.24
N ALA A 880 -23.87 15.71 -5.16
CA ALA A 880 -23.34 15.39 -3.85
C ALA A 880 -24.38 15.57 -2.74
N GLY A 881 -24.58 14.52 -1.94
CA GLY A 881 -25.44 14.53 -0.75
C GLY A 881 -24.62 14.70 0.53
N TYR A 882 -25.01 15.63 1.40
CA TYR A 882 -24.23 16.01 2.57
C TYR A 882 -24.87 15.59 3.90
N SER A 883 -24.03 15.46 4.93
CA SER A 883 -24.47 15.08 6.26
C SER A 883 -25.32 16.14 6.98
N ASP A 884 -25.26 17.38 6.51
CA ASP A 884 -26.05 18.52 6.99
C ASP A 884 -27.40 18.66 6.27
N SER A 885 -27.82 17.64 5.51
CA SER A 885 -29.07 17.58 4.73
C SER A 885 -29.12 18.45 3.46
N THR A 886 -27.99 19.02 3.06
CA THR A 886 -27.89 19.77 1.79
C THR A 886 -27.60 18.85 0.61
N VAL A 887 -28.20 19.16 -0.53
CA VAL A 887 -27.90 18.59 -1.85
C VAL A 887 -27.17 19.66 -2.65
N ARG A 888 -26.03 19.34 -3.24
CA ARG A 888 -25.31 20.26 -4.13
C ARG A 888 -25.00 19.59 -5.45
N ILE A 889 -25.19 20.32 -6.53
CA ILE A 889 -24.91 19.87 -7.89
C ILE A 889 -23.83 20.76 -8.48
N TRP A 890 -22.74 20.14 -8.88
CA TRP A 890 -21.55 20.79 -9.40
C TRP A 890 -21.40 20.50 -10.89
N LEU A 891 -20.92 21.48 -11.63
CA LEU A 891 -20.40 21.30 -12.98
C LEU A 891 -18.86 21.29 -12.90
N PHE A 892 -18.24 20.23 -13.38
CA PHE A 892 -16.81 20.12 -13.54
C PHE A 892 -16.42 20.24 -15.02
N ASN A 893 -15.49 21.15 -15.32
CA ASN A 893 -14.93 21.33 -16.66
C ASN A 893 -13.50 20.78 -16.71
N GLU A 894 -13.28 19.78 -17.55
CA GLU A 894 -12.00 19.08 -17.71
C GLU A 894 -10.87 19.99 -18.19
N LYS A 895 -11.19 20.95 -19.07
CA LYS A 895 -10.19 21.83 -19.72
C LYS A 895 -9.70 22.91 -18.76
N SER A 896 -10.62 23.56 -18.04
CA SER A 896 -10.28 24.57 -17.04
C SER A 896 -9.87 23.96 -15.69
N ARG A 897 -10.23 22.68 -15.46
CA ARG A 897 -10.05 21.94 -14.19
C ARG A 897 -10.77 22.61 -13.01
N GLN A 898 -11.90 23.26 -13.29
CA GLN A 898 -12.68 23.97 -12.28
C GLN A 898 -14.00 23.28 -11.99
N PHE A 899 -14.39 23.32 -10.72
CA PHE A 899 -15.74 23.00 -10.26
C PHE A 899 -16.49 24.29 -10.04
N SER A 900 -17.73 24.36 -10.53
CA SER A 900 -18.63 25.47 -10.25
C SER A 900 -20.00 24.96 -9.79
N LEU A 901 -20.55 25.60 -8.76
CA LEU A 901 -21.79 25.19 -8.13
C LEU A 901 -22.97 25.63 -9.00
N VAL A 902 -23.73 24.68 -9.53
CA VAL A 902 -24.87 24.95 -10.40
C VAL A 902 -26.14 25.14 -9.59
N ALA A 903 -26.37 24.24 -8.64
CA ALA A 903 -27.58 24.27 -7.85
C ALA A 903 -27.32 23.73 -6.45
N ASP A 904 -28.02 24.28 -5.47
CA ASP A 904 -28.05 23.75 -4.11
C ASP A 904 -29.42 23.90 -3.45
N GLY A 905 -29.75 22.92 -2.62
CA GLY A 905 -31.06 22.83 -2.00
C GLY A 905 -31.02 22.05 -0.69
N SER A 906 -32.04 22.27 0.15
CA SER A 906 -32.20 21.55 1.40
C SER A 906 -33.68 21.40 1.75
N TRP A 907 -34.19 20.18 1.59
CA TRP A 907 -35.55 19.80 1.98
C TRP A 907 -35.55 18.74 3.08
N HIS A 908 -34.65 17.77 2.96
CA HIS A 908 -34.39 16.79 4.01
C HIS A 908 -33.99 17.54 5.29
N ARG A 909 -34.33 16.97 6.44
CA ARG A 909 -33.97 17.55 7.75
C ARG A 909 -32.88 16.78 8.47
N ARG A 910 -32.37 15.74 7.83
CA ARG A 910 -31.44 14.76 8.38
C ARG A 910 -30.39 14.42 7.33
N CYS A 911 -29.32 13.77 7.79
CA CYS A 911 -28.20 13.34 6.95
C CYS A 911 -28.69 12.57 5.72
N LEU A 912 -28.23 13.00 4.55
CA LEU A 912 -28.37 12.25 3.31
C LEU A 912 -27.39 11.08 3.33
N LEU A 913 -27.82 9.91 2.90
CA LEU A 913 -27.02 8.69 2.93
C LEU A 913 -26.65 8.21 1.54
N GLN A 914 -27.54 8.42 0.57
CA GLN A 914 -27.43 7.89 -0.77
C GLN A 914 -27.92 8.89 -1.81
N MET A 915 -27.27 8.89 -2.97
CA MET A 915 -27.64 9.73 -4.10
C MET A 915 -27.46 8.95 -5.40
N ASP A 916 -28.41 9.11 -6.32
CA ASP A 916 -28.34 8.52 -7.65
C ASP A 916 -28.93 9.48 -8.68
N HIS A 917 -28.70 9.23 -9.96
CA HIS A 917 -29.26 10.03 -11.04
C HIS A 917 -29.76 9.15 -12.19
N VAL A 918 -30.69 9.70 -12.96
CA VAL A 918 -31.13 9.12 -14.23
C VAL A 918 -31.18 10.21 -15.28
N VAL A 919 -30.71 9.88 -16.47
CA VAL A 919 -30.83 10.73 -17.66
C VAL A 919 -31.87 10.13 -18.60
N ILE A 920 -32.88 10.93 -18.93
CA ILE A 920 -33.95 10.57 -19.84
C ILE A 920 -33.73 11.37 -21.13
N PRO A 921 -33.37 10.70 -22.24
CA PRO A 921 -33.09 11.36 -23.51
C PRO A 921 -34.32 12.11 -24.03
N ASN A 922 -34.10 13.31 -24.58
CA ASN A 922 -35.15 14.12 -25.18
C ASN A 922 -34.94 14.31 -26.69
N GLU A 923 -36.02 14.33 -27.46
CA GLU A 923 -36.00 14.49 -28.93
C GLU A 923 -35.45 15.86 -29.39
N GLN A 924 -35.45 16.86 -28.51
CA GLN A 924 -34.93 18.22 -28.79
C GLN A 924 -33.46 18.43 -28.36
N GLY A 925 -32.76 17.40 -27.88
CA GLY A 925 -31.37 17.52 -27.42
C GLY A 925 -31.17 18.19 -26.06
N LYS A 926 -32.25 18.36 -25.28
CA LYS A 926 -32.22 18.80 -23.88
C LYS A 926 -32.69 17.66 -22.96
N ASP A 927 -31.76 16.80 -22.55
CA ASP A 927 -32.05 15.60 -21.76
C ASP A 927 -32.61 15.95 -20.38
N ARG A 928 -33.62 15.21 -19.93
CA ARG A 928 -34.18 15.42 -18.59
C ARG A 928 -33.35 14.64 -17.57
N ILE A 929 -32.80 15.34 -16.58
CA ILE A 929 -31.89 14.77 -15.59
C ILE A 929 -32.55 14.82 -14.22
N LEU A 930 -32.81 13.64 -13.67
CA LEU A 930 -33.44 13.47 -12.36
C LEU A 930 -32.40 13.02 -11.35
N PHE A 931 -32.40 13.65 -10.18
CA PHE A 931 -31.60 13.21 -9.03
C PHE A 931 -32.48 12.58 -7.97
N PHE A 932 -31.95 11.59 -7.28
CA PHE A 932 -32.63 10.84 -6.25
C PHE A 932 -31.81 10.91 -4.98
N THR A 933 -32.45 11.10 -3.84
CA THR A 933 -31.77 11.19 -2.55
C THR A 933 -32.49 10.35 -1.51
N GLY A 934 -31.72 9.55 -0.77
CA GLY A 934 -32.17 8.80 0.40
C GLY A 934 -31.58 9.38 1.69
N ALA A 935 -32.39 9.52 2.73
CA ALA A 935 -31.97 10.10 4.00
C ALA A 935 -32.14 9.16 5.20
N THR A 936 -31.54 9.57 6.33
CA THR A 936 -31.60 8.88 7.63
C THR A 936 -33.00 8.80 8.24
N ASP A 937 -33.98 9.56 7.73
CA ASP A 937 -35.38 9.48 8.16
C ASP A 937 -36.22 8.47 7.35
N GLY A 938 -35.57 7.71 6.47
CA GLY A 938 -36.21 6.67 5.65
C GLY A 938 -36.96 7.19 4.43
N ARG A 939 -36.79 8.47 4.08
CA ARG A 939 -37.45 9.10 2.93
C ARG A 939 -36.58 9.08 1.68
N VAL A 940 -37.24 8.95 0.55
CA VAL A 940 -36.69 9.14 -0.79
C VAL A 940 -37.33 10.37 -1.42
N ALA A 941 -36.50 11.25 -1.97
CA ALA A 941 -36.92 12.44 -2.72
C ALA A 941 -36.36 12.42 -4.14
N ILE A 942 -37.19 12.81 -5.10
CA ILE A 942 -36.89 12.91 -6.53
C ILE A 942 -36.83 14.39 -6.92
N TRP A 943 -35.75 14.80 -7.57
CA TRP A 943 -35.44 16.18 -7.92
C TRP A 943 -35.31 16.31 -9.43
N ASP A 944 -35.85 17.40 -9.99
CA ASP A 944 -35.70 17.75 -11.39
C ASP A 944 -35.12 19.16 -11.48
N ILE A 945 -33.87 19.25 -11.94
CA ILE A 945 -33.14 20.51 -12.12
C ILE A 945 -32.70 20.70 -13.57
N SER A 946 -33.39 20.02 -14.49
CA SER A 946 -33.00 19.96 -15.89
C SER A 946 -32.91 21.37 -16.50
N GLN A 947 -33.88 22.25 -16.21
CA GLN A 947 -33.89 23.59 -16.79
C GLN A 947 -32.64 24.40 -16.39
N GLN A 948 -32.33 24.45 -15.09
CA GLN A 948 -31.19 25.18 -14.55
C GLN A 948 -29.87 24.66 -15.13
N LEU A 949 -29.75 23.33 -15.29
CA LEU A 949 -28.57 22.71 -15.88
C LEU A 949 -28.33 23.15 -17.32
N HIS A 950 -29.36 23.16 -18.16
CA HIS A 950 -29.20 23.58 -19.57
C HIS A 950 -28.81 25.06 -19.69
N GLU A 951 -29.36 25.92 -18.84
CA GLU A 951 -28.98 27.34 -18.80
C GLU A 951 -27.49 27.51 -18.44
N CYS A 952 -26.97 26.73 -17.49
CA CYS A 952 -25.55 26.77 -17.10
C CYS A 952 -24.60 26.23 -18.18
N ILE A 953 -25.01 25.23 -18.98
CA ILE A 953 -24.18 24.68 -20.07
C ILE A 953 -23.97 25.69 -21.20
N GLU A 954 -24.92 26.61 -21.38
CA GLU A 954 -24.84 27.70 -22.35
C GLU A 954 -23.87 28.82 -21.89
N ASP A 955 -23.71 29.07 -20.58
CA ASP A 955 -22.84 30.09 -20.00
C ASP A 955 -21.80 29.55 -18.98
N VAL A 956 -20.97 28.59 -19.41
CA VAL A 956 -19.91 28.01 -18.57
C VAL A 956 -18.87 29.05 -18.14
N ALA A 957 -18.56 30.02 -19.02
CA ALA A 957 -17.56 31.04 -18.74
C ALA A 957 -17.98 31.99 -17.61
N GLY A 958 -19.26 32.36 -17.54
CA GLY A 958 -19.81 33.13 -16.42
C GLY A 958 -19.73 32.36 -15.09
N LEU A 959 -19.99 31.05 -15.13
CA LEU A 959 -19.98 30.17 -13.96
C LEU A 959 -18.57 29.97 -13.37
N GLU A 960 -17.54 29.90 -14.22
CA GLU A 960 -16.14 29.76 -13.79
C GLU A 960 -15.57 31.04 -13.18
N ALA A 961 -16.06 32.21 -13.59
CA ALA A 961 -15.61 33.48 -13.03
C ALA A 961 -16.03 33.66 -11.56
N ASP A 962 -17.19 33.13 -11.19
CA ASP A 962 -17.69 33.14 -9.81
C ASP A 962 -18.35 31.79 -9.43
N PRO A 963 -17.56 30.81 -8.93
CA PRO A 963 -18.00 29.43 -8.75
C PRO A 963 -19.11 29.21 -7.71
N THR A 964 -19.51 30.25 -6.96
CA THR A 964 -20.43 30.11 -5.82
C THR A 964 -21.59 31.11 -5.79
N LEU A 965 -21.49 32.28 -6.46
CA LEU A 965 -22.58 33.28 -6.41
C LEU A 965 -23.76 32.99 -7.34
N THR A 966 -23.61 32.13 -8.35
CA THR A 966 -24.61 31.89 -9.41
C THR A 966 -25.51 30.66 -9.18
N ALA A 967 -25.35 29.96 -8.05
CA ALA A 967 -26.05 28.71 -7.78
C ALA A 967 -27.57 28.89 -7.63
N ALA A 968 -28.33 28.11 -8.40
CA ALA A 968 -29.80 28.06 -8.31
C ALA A 968 -30.24 27.37 -7.02
N LYS A 969 -31.21 27.98 -6.31
CA LYS A 969 -31.79 27.41 -5.08
C LYS A 969 -33.02 26.58 -5.39
N PHE A 970 -33.15 25.41 -4.77
CA PHE A 970 -34.34 24.58 -4.85
C PHE A 970 -34.75 24.04 -3.47
N ASP A 971 -36.04 24.10 -3.16
CA ASP A 971 -36.54 23.87 -1.80
C ASP A 971 -37.57 22.72 -1.71
N GLU A 972 -38.16 22.30 -2.83
CA GLU A 972 -39.15 21.21 -2.86
C GLU A 972 -38.81 20.15 -3.91
N PRO A 973 -38.87 18.85 -3.58
CA PRO A 973 -38.70 17.78 -4.54
C PRO A 973 -39.93 17.63 -5.43
N LEU A 974 -39.72 17.12 -6.64
CA LEU A 974 -40.79 16.81 -7.60
C LEU A 974 -41.75 15.74 -7.05
N TYR A 975 -41.21 14.76 -6.33
CA TYR A 975 -41.97 13.74 -5.62
C TYR A 975 -41.17 13.22 -4.43
N HIS A 976 -41.86 12.79 -3.36
CA HIS A 976 -41.21 12.12 -2.25
C HIS A 976 -42.11 11.06 -1.62
N TYR A 977 -41.52 10.03 -1.03
CA TYR A 977 -42.22 9.00 -0.27
C TYR A 977 -41.32 8.42 0.82
N GLN A 978 -41.89 7.63 1.73
CA GLN A 978 -41.15 7.01 2.83
C GLN A 978 -41.17 5.48 2.69
N PRO A 979 -40.16 4.88 2.02
CA PRO A 979 -40.05 3.42 1.92
C PRO A 979 -39.64 2.73 3.24
N HIS A 980 -38.87 3.40 4.11
CA HIS A 980 -38.25 2.77 5.28
C HIS A 980 -38.64 3.44 6.61
N GLN A 981 -38.55 2.66 7.69
CA GLN A 981 -38.71 3.15 9.07
C GLN A 981 -37.47 3.92 9.55
N SER A 982 -36.28 3.53 9.08
CA SER A 982 -34.99 4.15 9.40
C SER A 982 -34.22 4.51 8.12
N GLY A 983 -32.93 4.83 8.21
CA GLY A 983 -32.13 5.35 7.11
C GLY A 983 -32.11 4.48 5.85
N VAL A 984 -32.18 5.15 4.70
CA VAL A 984 -32.00 4.53 3.37
C VAL A 984 -30.50 4.36 3.10
N ASN A 985 -29.97 3.16 3.32
CA ASN A 985 -28.53 2.90 3.25
C ASN A 985 -28.02 2.59 1.85
N CYS A 986 -28.88 2.10 0.97
CA CYS A 986 -28.55 1.93 -0.45
C CYS A 986 -29.76 2.30 -1.32
N LEU A 987 -29.49 2.94 -2.45
CA LEU A 987 -30.49 3.40 -3.41
C LEU A 987 -29.96 3.16 -4.83
N GLN A 988 -30.79 2.56 -5.68
CA GLN A 988 -30.52 2.37 -7.10
C GLN A 988 -31.75 2.71 -7.91
N VAL A 989 -31.54 3.35 -9.05
CA VAL A 989 -32.61 3.70 -9.98
C VAL A 989 -32.31 3.19 -11.39
N ALA A 990 -33.30 2.55 -11.99
CA ALA A 990 -33.26 2.10 -13.37
C ALA A 990 -34.35 2.79 -14.19
N TYR A 991 -34.02 3.24 -15.38
CA TYR A 991 -34.98 3.72 -16.37
C TYR A 991 -35.21 2.66 -17.44
N ASN A 992 -36.47 2.35 -17.71
CA ASN A 992 -36.88 1.48 -18.79
C ASN A 992 -37.37 2.32 -19.97
N HIS A 993 -36.66 2.23 -21.10
CA HIS A 993 -36.99 2.96 -22.32
C HIS A 993 -38.26 2.44 -23.00
N ASP A 994 -38.58 1.16 -22.85
CA ASP A 994 -39.68 0.51 -23.59
C ASP A 994 -41.06 0.99 -23.11
N ASP A 995 -41.24 1.12 -21.80
CA ASP A 995 -42.50 1.55 -21.16
C ASP A 995 -42.43 2.93 -20.50
N LYS A 996 -41.28 3.63 -20.64
CA LYS A 996 -41.02 4.95 -20.04
C LYS A 996 -41.27 4.97 -18.53
N SER A 997 -40.84 3.92 -17.84
CA SER A 997 -40.97 3.77 -16.40
C SER A 997 -39.62 3.85 -15.68
N LEU A 998 -39.68 4.25 -14.41
CA LEU A 998 -38.57 4.22 -13.47
C LEU A 998 -38.84 3.12 -12.44
N ILE A 999 -37.81 2.34 -12.13
CA ILE A 999 -37.80 1.41 -11.02
C ILE A 999 -36.78 1.90 -10.00
N ILE A 1000 -37.24 2.19 -8.79
CA ILE A 1000 -36.41 2.59 -7.66
C ILE A 1000 -36.38 1.42 -6.68
N VAL A 1001 -35.18 0.95 -6.33
CA VAL A 1001 -35.02 -0.04 -5.27
C VAL A 1001 -34.11 0.51 -4.17
N THR A 1002 -34.58 0.34 -2.93
CA THR A 1002 -33.90 0.84 -1.74
C THR A 1002 -33.74 -0.25 -0.69
N GLY A 1003 -32.59 -0.25 -0.03
CA GLY A 1003 -32.32 -1.06 1.16
C GLY A 1003 -32.15 -0.16 2.39
N GLY A 1004 -32.76 -0.57 3.49
CA GLY A 1004 -32.81 0.22 4.71
C GLY A 1004 -31.98 -0.34 5.86
N GLU A 1005 -31.72 0.52 6.84
CA GLU A 1005 -31.18 0.14 8.14
C GLU A 1005 -32.15 -0.76 8.92
N ASP A 1006 -33.44 -0.70 8.60
CA ASP A 1006 -34.52 -1.56 9.08
C ASP A 1006 -34.57 -2.94 8.40
N ASN A 1007 -33.42 -3.41 7.88
CA ASN A 1007 -33.21 -4.73 7.28
C ASN A 1007 -34.17 -5.10 6.12
N ALA A 1008 -34.90 -4.11 5.60
CA ALA A 1008 -35.90 -4.24 4.56
C ALA A 1008 -35.36 -3.89 3.17
N LEU A 1009 -35.97 -4.47 2.14
CA LEU A 1009 -35.77 -4.13 0.73
C LEU A 1009 -37.10 -3.67 0.13
N VAL A 1010 -37.12 -2.51 -0.53
CA VAL A 1010 -38.33 -1.89 -1.06
C VAL A 1010 -38.14 -1.55 -2.53
N ALA A 1011 -39.12 -1.88 -3.37
CA ALA A 1011 -39.14 -1.53 -4.79
C ALA A 1011 -40.38 -0.68 -5.12
N ALA A 1012 -40.19 0.39 -5.89
CA ALA A 1012 -41.25 1.28 -6.34
C ALA A 1012 -41.13 1.52 -7.85
N LYS A 1013 -42.26 1.49 -8.57
CA LYS A 1013 -42.34 1.78 -10.00
C LYS A 1013 -43.05 3.12 -10.23
N PHE A 1014 -42.53 3.94 -11.14
CA PHE A 1014 -43.11 5.22 -11.52
C PHE A 1014 -43.19 5.32 -13.04
N ASN A 1015 -44.26 5.92 -13.57
CA ASN A 1015 -44.36 6.25 -14.98
C ASN A 1015 -43.99 7.72 -15.21
N ILE A 1016 -43.33 7.99 -16.33
CA ILE A 1016 -43.00 9.33 -16.76
C ILE A 1016 -44.00 9.75 -17.85
N THR A 1017 -44.93 10.65 -17.53
CA THR A 1017 -45.83 11.25 -18.53
C THR A 1017 -45.14 12.38 -19.31
N SER A 1018 -45.74 12.81 -20.44
CA SER A 1018 -45.14 13.67 -21.48
C SER A 1018 -44.28 14.85 -21.00
N LEU A 1019 -43.29 15.20 -21.82
CA LEU A 1019 -42.23 16.22 -21.61
C LEU A 1019 -42.71 17.64 -21.22
N GLU A 1020 -43.98 18.01 -21.46
CA GLU A 1020 -44.49 19.37 -21.22
C GLU A 1020 -45.11 19.58 -19.82
N GLU A 1021 -45.48 18.52 -19.10
CA GLU A 1021 -46.02 18.61 -17.73
C GLU A 1021 -45.24 17.72 -16.77
N SER A 1022 -44.74 18.33 -15.70
CA SER A 1022 -43.92 17.78 -14.63
C SER A 1022 -44.65 16.77 -13.74
N ASN A 1023 -45.05 15.62 -14.27
CA ASN A 1023 -45.72 14.58 -13.48
C ASN A 1023 -45.00 13.22 -13.57
N ILE A 1024 -44.24 12.90 -12.51
CA ILE A 1024 -43.81 11.52 -12.21
C ILE A 1024 -44.95 10.87 -11.44
N VAL A 1025 -45.52 9.79 -11.97
CA VAL A 1025 -46.74 9.17 -11.42
C VAL A 1025 -46.43 7.79 -10.83
N PRO A 1026 -46.71 7.52 -9.54
CA PRO A 1026 -46.49 6.20 -8.95
C PRO A 1026 -47.40 5.14 -9.58
N CYS A 1027 -46.83 3.99 -9.93
CA CYS A 1027 -47.54 2.83 -10.48
C CYS A 1027 -48.03 1.89 -9.37
N GLY A 1028 -48.80 2.45 -8.43
CA GLY A 1028 -49.25 1.75 -7.22
C GLY A 1028 -48.36 2.00 -6.00
N ASN A 1029 -48.55 1.18 -4.97
CA ASN A 1029 -47.78 1.28 -3.73
C ASN A 1029 -46.41 0.60 -3.89
N PRO A 1030 -45.36 1.10 -3.22
CA PRO A 1030 -44.09 0.38 -3.13
C PRO A 1030 -44.29 -1.04 -2.56
N TYR A 1031 -43.53 -1.99 -3.10
CA TYR A 1031 -43.49 -3.36 -2.62
C TYR A 1031 -42.34 -3.52 -1.61
N SER A 1032 -42.66 -3.86 -0.37
CA SER A 1032 -41.70 -3.94 0.72
C SER A 1032 -41.54 -5.38 1.22
N ILE A 1033 -40.28 -5.81 1.38
CA ILE A 1033 -39.90 -7.05 2.05
C ILE A 1033 -39.21 -6.65 3.35
N LEU A 1034 -39.94 -6.75 4.47
CA LEU A 1034 -39.50 -6.23 5.78
C LEU A 1034 -38.38 -7.06 6.42
N ASP A 1035 -38.22 -8.31 6.01
CA ASP A 1035 -37.24 -9.28 6.50
C ASP A 1035 -36.31 -9.76 5.38
N ALA A 1036 -36.00 -8.88 4.42
CA ALA A 1036 -35.14 -9.18 3.28
C ALA A 1036 -33.75 -9.67 3.74
N HIS A 1037 -33.24 -9.09 4.82
CA HIS A 1037 -32.03 -9.51 5.52
C HIS A 1037 -32.26 -9.60 7.03
N ALA A 1038 -31.34 -10.24 7.75
CA ALA A 1038 -31.36 -10.33 9.21
C ALA A 1038 -30.78 -9.08 9.89
N SER A 1039 -30.15 -8.19 9.12
CA SER A 1039 -29.54 -6.94 9.57
C SER A 1039 -29.62 -5.87 8.48
N SER A 1040 -29.10 -4.68 8.76
CA SER A 1040 -29.10 -3.53 7.86
C SER A 1040 -28.60 -3.89 6.44
N VAL A 1041 -29.38 -3.52 5.42
CA VAL A 1041 -29.02 -3.70 4.01
C VAL A 1041 -28.04 -2.61 3.61
N THR A 1042 -26.88 -2.98 3.09
CA THR A 1042 -25.76 -2.07 2.84
C THR A 1042 -25.46 -1.84 1.37
N GLY A 1043 -25.94 -2.71 0.49
CA GLY A 1043 -25.76 -2.54 -0.96
C GLY A 1043 -26.88 -3.20 -1.74
N THR A 1044 -27.24 -2.59 -2.87
CA THR A 1044 -28.17 -3.13 -3.86
C THR A 1044 -27.67 -2.76 -5.25
N CYS A 1045 -27.79 -3.67 -6.23
CA CYS A 1045 -27.40 -3.42 -7.63
C CYS A 1045 -28.37 -4.10 -8.59
N PHE A 1046 -28.73 -3.42 -9.68
CA PHE A 1046 -29.45 -4.04 -10.79
C PHE A 1046 -28.52 -4.92 -11.63
N ILE A 1047 -29.04 -6.03 -12.12
CA ILE A 1047 -28.33 -6.94 -13.04
C ILE A 1047 -29.29 -7.43 -14.13
N ASN A 1048 -28.76 -8.09 -15.17
CA ASN A 1048 -29.54 -8.70 -16.25
C ASN A 1048 -30.48 -7.71 -16.93
N ASN A 1049 -29.95 -6.55 -17.36
CA ASN A 1049 -30.75 -5.47 -17.95
C ASN A 1049 -31.92 -5.03 -17.06
N ASN A 1050 -31.65 -4.78 -15.77
CA ASN A 1050 -32.63 -4.29 -14.79
C ASN A 1050 -33.82 -5.24 -14.53
N LYS A 1051 -33.67 -6.55 -14.80
CA LYS A 1051 -34.70 -7.57 -14.54
C LYS A 1051 -34.49 -8.33 -13.23
N ALA A 1052 -33.32 -8.18 -12.62
CA ALA A 1052 -33.00 -8.78 -11.33
C ALA A 1052 -32.15 -7.82 -10.48
N ILE A 1053 -32.12 -8.09 -9.19
CA ILE A 1053 -31.41 -7.29 -8.19
C ILE A 1053 -30.59 -8.19 -7.29
N LEU A 1054 -29.40 -7.72 -6.94
CA LEU A 1054 -28.61 -8.25 -5.85
C LEU A 1054 -28.77 -7.34 -4.63
N SER A 1055 -28.85 -7.93 -3.44
CA SER A 1055 -28.76 -7.18 -2.18
C SER A 1055 -27.77 -7.84 -1.23
N THR A 1056 -26.99 -7.01 -0.52
CA THR A 1056 -26.04 -7.45 0.50
C THR A 1056 -26.27 -6.71 1.83
N SER A 1057 -25.82 -7.32 2.92
CA SER A 1057 -26.06 -6.83 4.28
C SER A 1057 -24.91 -7.19 5.22
N THR A 1058 -24.85 -6.46 6.33
CA THR A 1058 -24.02 -6.78 7.50
C THR A 1058 -24.26 -8.18 8.07
N ASP A 1059 -25.38 -8.85 7.71
CA ASP A 1059 -25.64 -10.26 8.04
C ASP A 1059 -24.81 -11.29 7.24
N GLN A 1060 -23.91 -10.82 6.37
CA GLN A 1060 -23.03 -11.63 5.53
C GLN A 1060 -23.78 -12.49 4.51
N ARG A 1061 -24.87 -11.97 3.93
CA ARG A 1061 -25.62 -12.64 2.86
C ARG A 1061 -25.70 -11.81 1.61
N LEU A 1062 -25.54 -12.47 0.48
CA LEU A 1062 -25.87 -11.97 -0.86
C LEU A 1062 -27.15 -12.65 -1.32
N ASN A 1063 -28.21 -11.88 -1.54
CA ASN A 1063 -29.49 -12.37 -2.04
C ASN A 1063 -29.70 -11.93 -3.49
N LEU A 1064 -30.24 -12.84 -4.30
CA LEU A 1064 -30.65 -12.60 -5.69
C LEU A 1064 -32.18 -12.57 -5.78
N TRP A 1065 -32.71 -11.48 -6.35
CA TRP A 1065 -34.13 -11.21 -6.49
C TRP A 1065 -34.50 -11.03 -7.96
N LYS A 1066 -35.61 -11.62 -8.40
CA LYS A 1066 -36.24 -11.34 -9.69
C LYS A 1066 -37.20 -10.15 -9.53
N ILE A 1067 -37.15 -9.21 -10.47
CA ILE A 1067 -38.16 -8.16 -10.57
C ILE A 1067 -39.28 -8.67 -11.48
N ASN A 1068 -40.52 -8.56 -11.00
CA ASN A 1068 -41.72 -8.81 -11.79
C ASN A 1068 -42.59 -7.55 -11.78
N ASP A 1069 -43.01 -7.09 -12.94
CA ASP A 1069 -43.77 -5.85 -13.11
C ASP A 1069 -45.04 -6.01 -13.97
N ASP A 1070 -45.46 -7.25 -14.27
CA ASP A 1070 -46.63 -7.56 -15.11
C ASP A 1070 -47.98 -7.09 -14.49
N GLU A 1071 -48.15 -7.22 -13.17
CA GLU A 1071 -49.38 -6.86 -12.42
C GLU A 1071 -49.11 -5.85 -11.27
N GLY A 1072 -48.04 -5.06 -11.40
CA GLY A 1072 -47.49 -4.21 -10.35
C GLY A 1072 -46.13 -4.72 -9.86
N ILE A 1073 -45.32 -3.84 -9.29
CA ILE A 1073 -43.95 -4.18 -8.93
C ILE A 1073 -43.88 -5.19 -7.79
N ARG A 1074 -43.11 -6.25 -7.97
CA ARG A 1074 -42.85 -7.29 -6.99
C ARG A 1074 -41.41 -7.78 -7.10
N LEU A 1075 -40.84 -8.13 -5.94
CA LEU A 1075 -39.55 -8.80 -5.84
C LEU A 1075 -39.74 -10.26 -5.40
N ASP A 1076 -39.19 -11.19 -6.17
CA ASP A 1076 -39.21 -12.63 -5.88
C ASP A 1076 -37.81 -13.13 -5.55
N TRP A 1077 -37.62 -13.72 -4.36
CA TRP A 1077 -36.35 -14.30 -3.96
C TRP A 1077 -36.03 -15.54 -4.81
N ILE A 1078 -34.83 -15.58 -5.41
CA ILE A 1078 -34.35 -16.70 -6.22
C ILE A 1078 -33.35 -17.56 -5.43
N HIS A 1079 -32.34 -16.91 -4.86
CA HIS A 1079 -31.21 -17.61 -4.22
C HIS A 1079 -30.50 -16.70 -3.22
N GLY A 1080 -29.79 -17.30 -2.26
CA GLY A 1080 -28.95 -16.59 -1.31
C GLY A 1080 -27.67 -17.35 -1.05
N SER A 1081 -26.55 -16.64 -0.92
CA SER A 1081 -25.25 -17.20 -0.57
C SER A 1081 -24.64 -16.44 0.60
N PHE A 1082 -23.80 -17.12 1.38
CA PHE A 1082 -22.99 -16.47 2.40
C PHE A 1082 -21.83 -15.71 1.75
N VAL A 1083 -21.55 -14.51 2.28
CA VAL A 1083 -20.41 -13.66 1.93
C VAL A 1083 -19.39 -13.82 3.06
N ASP A 1084 -18.18 -14.22 2.73
CA ASP A 1084 -17.13 -14.48 3.72
C ASP A 1084 -16.48 -13.17 4.21
N VAL A 1085 -16.70 -12.07 3.49
CA VAL A 1085 -16.31 -10.72 3.89
C VAL A 1085 -17.13 -10.30 5.13
N PRO A 1086 -16.46 -9.94 6.23
CA PRO A 1086 -17.13 -9.42 7.42
C PRO A 1086 -17.60 -7.98 7.21
N ASP A 1087 -18.71 -7.63 7.85
CA ASP A 1087 -19.38 -6.33 7.74
C ASP A 1087 -19.45 -5.82 6.28
N PRO A 1088 -20.08 -6.56 5.34
CA PRO A 1088 -20.29 -6.06 3.99
C PRO A 1088 -20.91 -4.67 4.02
N SER A 1089 -20.23 -3.70 3.43
CA SER A 1089 -20.53 -2.28 3.57
C SER A 1089 -20.88 -1.63 2.24
N THR A 1090 -20.44 -2.21 1.12
CA THR A 1090 -20.64 -1.71 -0.23
C THR A 1090 -20.57 -2.85 -1.24
N MET A 1091 -21.18 -2.65 -2.40
CA MET A 1091 -21.19 -3.59 -3.52
C MET A 1091 -21.20 -2.83 -4.83
N ASP A 1092 -20.59 -3.40 -5.86
CA ASP A 1092 -20.69 -2.94 -7.24
C ASP A 1092 -20.74 -4.12 -8.20
N THR A 1093 -21.30 -3.93 -9.39
CA THR A 1093 -21.49 -5.00 -10.37
C THR A 1093 -21.04 -4.60 -11.76
N ILE A 1094 -20.54 -5.56 -12.53
CA ILE A 1094 -20.21 -5.36 -13.94
C ILE A 1094 -20.58 -6.59 -14.77
N GLU A 1095 -21.14 -6.38 -15.96
CA GLU A 1095 -21.30 -7.44 -16.96
C GLU A 1095 -20.03 -7.51 -17.83
N TYR A 1096 -19.33 -8.64 -17.79
CA TYR A 1096 -18.05 -8.82 -18.47
C TYR A 1096 -17.86 -10.28 -18.90
N GLY A 1097 -17.44 -10.51 -20.14
CA GLY A 1097 -17.25 -11.88 -20.65
C GLY A 1097 -18.49 -12.77 -20.64
N GLY A 1098 -19.70 -12.20 -20.71
CA GLY A 1098 -20.96 -12.94 -20.70
C GLY A 1098 -21.44 -13.39 -19.30
N VAL A 1099 -20.86 -12.83 -18.24
CA VAL A 1099 -21.17 -13.12 -16.84
C VAL A 1099 -21.27 -11.80 -16.09
N THR A 1100 -22.17 -11.71 -15.11
CA THR A 1100 -22.16 -10.60 -14.14
C THR A 1100 -21.19 -10.92 -13.02
N HIS A 1101 -20.24 -10.02 -12.77
CA HIS A 1101 -19.36 -10.04 -11.61
C HIS A 1101 -19.92 -9.09 -10.55
N ALA A 1102 -20.09 -9.56 -9.33
CA ALA A 1102 -20.54 -8.77 -8.20
C ALA A 1102 -19.43 -8.68 -7.15
N ALA A 1103 -18.85 -7.50 -7.02
CA ALA A 1103 -17.82 -7.17 -6.05
C ALA A 1103 -18.48 -6.74 -4.73
N ILE A 1104 -18.11 -7.37 -3.63
CA ILE A 1104 -18.60 -7.04 -2.30
C ILE A 1104 -17.39 -6.73 -1.42
N ALA A 1105 -17.43 -5.58 -0.74
CA ALA A 1105 -16.36 -5.14 0.13
C ALA A 1105 -16.87 -4.77 1.53
N GLY A 1106 -15.95 -4.86 2.48
CA GLY A 1106 -16.14 -4.60 3.90
C GLY A 1106 -14.77 -4.71 4.57
N ILE A 1107 -14.63 -5.59 5.57
CA ILE A 1107 -13.31 -5.99 6.10
C ILE A 1107 -12.70 -7.09 5.22
N GLY A 1108 -12.41 -6.73 3.97
CA GLY A 1108 -11.99 -7.65 2.92
C GLY A 1108 -12.78 -7.44 1.63
N PHE A 1109 -12.50 -8.28 0.65
CA PHE A 1109 -13.10 -8.26 -0.68
C PHE A 1109 -13.45 -9.69 -1.13
N GLU A 1110 -14.63 -9.83 -1.71
CA GLU A 1110 -15.08 -11.06 -2.36
C GLU A 1110 -15.85 -10.71 -3.63
N SER A 1111 -15.66 -11.51 -4.68
CA SER A 1111 -16.41 -11.37 -5.93
C SER A 1111 -17.21 -12.64 -6.21
N PHE A 1112 -18.39 -12.47 -6.79
CA PHE A 1112 -19.27 -13.56 -7.25
C PHE A 1112 -19.49 -13.48 -8.77
N LYS A 1113 -19.53 -14.63 -9.43
CA LYS A 1113 -19.99 -14.81 -10.82
C LYS A 1113 -21.45 -15.23 -10.86
N ILE A 1114 -22.25 -14.52 -11.66
CA ILE A 1114 -23.65 -14.83 -11.96
C ILE A 1114 -23.81 -14.99 -13.49
N PRO A 1115 -24.20 -16.18 -13.99
CA PRO A 1115 -24.42 -16.38 -15.43
C PRO A 1115 -25.63 -15.58 -15.96
N LEU A 1116 -25.47 -14.88 -17.11
CA LEU A 1116 -26.53 -14.06 -17.73
C LEU A 1116 -27.72 -14.90 -18.27
N ASN A 1117 -27.49 -16.16 -18.66
CA ASN A 1117 -28.45 -16.98 -19.42
C ASN A 1117 -29.48 -17.76 -18.57
N ASN A 1118 -29.41 -17.71 -17.24
CA ASN A 1118 -30.29 -18.52 -16.39
C ASN A 1118 -31.60 -17.81 -15.99
N SER A 1119 -32.11 -16.94 -16.88
CA SER A 1119 -33.39 -16.22 -16.70
C SER A 1119 -34.62 -16.97 -17.24
N GLN A 1120 -34.49 -18.26 -17.60
CA GLN A 1120 -35.63 -19.14 -17.88
C GLN A 1120 -36.13 -19.85 -16.63
#